data_AF-A0A972CQ13-F1
#
_entry.id   AF-A0A972CQ13-F1
#
_cell.length_a   1.000
_cell.length_b   1.000
_cell.length_c   1.000
_cell.angle_alpha   90.00
_cell.angle_beta   90.00
_cell.angle_gamma   90.00
#
_symmetry.space_group_name_H-M   'P 1'
#
loop_
_entity.id
_entity.type
_entity.pdbx_description
1 polymer ?
#
loop_
_entity_poly.entity_id
_entity_poly.type
_entity_poly.pdbx_seq_one_letter_code
_entity_poly.pdbx_strand_id
1 'polypeptide(L)'
;MKTGDVLGNGVFEFTPILSGLMGLDYHSSSIGIDFGSVAPGVKVIELVPDQNHTTHRINENAIALYVSSNNLNYTLIPRTDWEYQKDDKGVITLTLKEKLATRYLKLHVKYDERGRDFKPVNKATFLNEIAKMLRVYQEADSRTEEYQYDAAGNRKLLRVTLARTAEFESLYYTNSDRLKTDGKYAFVYDDAGNMIKKGNKYEISGDTVTFTKTSGEDVEYWEYQYDLLNRLIKVTKNGKIISEYAYDPEGFRVVKKAKGEITHYVFQGTEPIFEKNITTGKVKSFVYALGKHLARVDGKIGDSNAKKYWYVTDHLGSVRAVTDKDGKKVWSADYLAFGKQYTKDGDFEELHSFTGKEYDPDTGLHYYNARWYDADLGRFISEDPVGDPNNPNLYSYGANNPLRFRDPSGLSLEDTWAEQDAADAENTSYFTESELADMGYTGGSGSSDTGSSSPSTPTPDPSGDSDSGEGTKKTETGKQQSKETEAEKKSEENTKAIADDRIKDEIKVIDGIVFKDLPEQKTIIVNNVTITKVGDNTYRLDVGSYVSLTIGAIDGKFGFEYSISKDGNINLNVVSGSLATVEVSIHSADRNNSVAAKVECGKGALNFKLDGNEKAIALQAEVDALRVTLSTSFTIGDSKITASVHGETGAFGVEFKYDDGQLSFGNAKWGGGWGASFKVESKNK
;
A
#
# COMPACT_ATOMS: atom_id res chain seq x y z
N MET A 1 -9.35 27.62 -36.30
CA MET A 1 -10.61 28.06 -36.93
C MET A 1 -10.36 28.31 -38.41
N LYS A 2 -11.40 28.24 -39.25
CA LYS A 2 -11.30 28.56 -40.67
C LYS A 2 -12.25 29.68 -41.02
N THR A 3 -11.68 30.75 -41.57
CA THR A 3 -12.42 31.93 -41.99
C THR A 3 -13.02 31.72 -43.38
N GLY A 4 -14.28 32.12 -43.59
CA GLY A 4 -14.97 32.06 -44.88
C GLY A 4 -15.41 30.66 -45.34
N ASP A 5 -15.35 29.65 -44.47
CA ASP A 5 -15.85 28.30 -44.74
C ASP A 5 -17.39 28.24 -44.61
N VAL A 6 -18.11 28.91 -45.53
CA VAL A 6 -19.57 29.09 -45.46
C VAL A 6 -20.34 27.77 -45.60
N LEU A 7 -19.75 26.77 -46.26
CA LEU A 7 -20.38 25.47 -46.51
C LEU A 7 -19.92 24.39 -45.53
N GLY A 8 -18.92 24.65 -44.70
CA GLY A 8 -18.31 23.65 -43.81
C GLY A 8 -17.38 22.65 -44.52
N ASN A 9 -17.21 22.76 -45.84
CA ASN A 9 -16.48 21.78 -46.66
C ASN A 9 -15.00 22.13 -46.87
N GLY A 10 -14.52 23.28 -46.36
CA GLY A 10 -13.15 23.71 -46.57
C GLY A 10 -12.10 22.98 -45.72
N VAL A 11 -10.99 22.56 -46.30
CA VAL A 11 -9.83 21.97 -45.57
C VAL A 11 -9.33 22.88 -44.44
N PHE A 12 -9.05 22.35 -43.24
CA PHE A 12 -8.44 23.16 -42.17
C PHE A 12 -6.93 23.29 -42.35
N GLU A 13 -6.42 24.50 -42.12
CA GLU A 13 -4.99 24.70 -41.87
C GLU A 13 -4.75 24.62 -40.36
N PHE A 14 -4.02 23.59 -39.92
CA PHE A 14 -3.64 23.40 -38.53
C PHE A 14 -2.26 24.03 -38.28
N THR A 15 -2.12 25.30 -38.62
CA THR A 15 -0.95 26.08 -38.21
C THR A 15 -1.15 26.48 -36.76
N PRO A 16 -0.23 26.15 -35.84
CA PRO A 16 -0.40 26.52 -34.45
C PRO A 16 -0.32 28.04 -34.30
N ILE A 17 -1.08 28.53 -33.32
CA ILE A 17 -1.04 29.85 -32.65
C ILE A 17 -2.17 30.83 -33.04
N LEU A 18 -2.93 31.24 -32.01
CA LEU A 18 -3.08 32.63 -31.59
C LEU A 18 -3.66 32.68 -30.17
N SER A 19 -2.99 33.42 -29.29
CA SER A 19 -3.51 33.85 -28.00
C SER A 19 -4.60 34.91 -28.21
N GLY A 20 -5.61 34.94 -27.34
CA GLY A 20 -6.71 35.91 -27.37
C GLY A 20 -8.08 35.29 -27.60
N LEU A 21 -9.12 36.07 -27.29
CA LEU A 21 -10.51 35.68 -27.51
C LEU A 21 -10.82 35.70 -29.01
N MET A 22 -11.37 34.61 -29.50
CA MET A 22 -11.87 34.48 -30.85
C MET A 22 -13.35 34.12 -30.80
N GLY A 23 -14.08 34.46 -31.87
CA GLY A 23 -15.52 34.28 -31.93
C GLY A 23 -15.97 33.32 -33.02
N LEU A 24 -17.02 32.55 -32.74
CA LEU A 24 -17.77 31.82 -33.77
C LEU A 24 -18.82 32.75 -34.37
N ASP A 25 -18.65 33.11 -35.64
CA ASP A 25 -19.55 33.97 -36.41
C ASP A 25 -19.54 33.62 -37.91
N TYR A 26 -20.12 34.49 -38.75
CA TYR A 26 -20.12 34.32 -40.20
C TYR A 26 -18.71 34.32 -40.81
N HIS A 27 -17.78 35.13 -40.27
CA HIS A 27 -16.44 35.21 -40.79
C HIS A 27 -15.64 33.98 -40.38
N SER A 28 -15.79 33.50 -39.14
CA SER A 28 -15.07 32.36 -38.55
C SER A 28 -16.05 31.25 -38.15
N SER A 29 -16.69 30.63 -39.15
CA SER A 29 -17.80 29.69 -38.99
C SER A 29 -17.40 28.28 -38.58
N SER A 30 -16.13 27.88 -38.77
CA SER A 30 -15.68 26.51 -38.51
C SER A 30 -14.54 26.47 -37.47
N ILE A 31 -14.70 25.62 -36.46
CA ILE A 31 -13.66 25.19 -35.52
C ILE A 31 -13.45 23.68 -35.64
N GLY A 32 -12.23 23.20 -35.44
CA GLY A 32 -11.94 21.78 -35.59
C GLY A 32 -10.70 21.36 -34.82
N ILE A 33 -10.58 20.06 -34.65
CA ILE A 33 -9.48 19.38 -33.95
C ILE A 33 -8.87 18.37 -34.93
N ASP A 34 -7.54 18.37 -35.03
CA ASP A 34 -6.75 17.24 -35.51
C ASP A 34 -6.28 16.47 -34.29
N PHE A 35 -6.72 15.22 -34.14
CA PHE A 35 -6.29 14.36 -33.04
C PHE A 35 -4.85 13.84 -33.22
N GLY A 36 -4.19 14.14 -34.35
CA GLY A 36 -2.85 13.68 -34.75
C GLY A 36 -2.87 12.26 -35.34
N SER A 37 -3.76 11.41 -34.84
CA SER A 37 -4.07 10.07 -35.32
C SER A 37 -5.58 9.82 -35.24
N VAL A 38 -6.07 8.69 -35.73
CA VAL A 38 -7.49 8.33 -35.56
C VAL A 38 -7.77 8.16 -34.06
N ALA A 39 -8.65 9.01 -33.53
CA ALA A 39 -9.15 8.93 -32.17
C ALA A 39 -10.34 7.97 -32.13
N PRO A 40 -10.26 6.85 -31.38
CA PRO A 40 -11.40 5.95 -31.19
C PRO A 40 -12.39 6.53 -30.18
N GLY A 41 -13.66 6.11 -30.23
CA GLY A 41 -14.58 6.36 -29.12
C GLY A 41 -15.05 7.80 -28.94
N VAL A 42 -14.88 8.71 -29.90
CA VAL A 42 -15.40 10.08 -29.80
C VAL A 42 -16.91 10.01 -29.54
N LYS A 43 -17.36 10.64 -28.45
CA LYS A 43 -18.75 10.52 -27.96
C LYS A 43 -19.39 11.86 -27.61
N VAL A 44 -18.67 12.74 -26.91
CA VAL A 44 -19.21 14.04 -26.49
C VAL A 44 -18.34 15.17 -27.03
N ILE A 45 -18.99 16.21 -27.53
CA ILE A 45 -18.34 17.40 -28.09
C ILE A 45 -18.93 18.61 -27.36
N GLU A 46 -18.09 19.43 -26.75
CA GLU A 46 -18.53 20.63 -26.04
C GLU A 46 -18.01 21.90 -26.71
N LEU A 47 -18.90 22.87 -26.88
CA LEU A 47 -18.53 24.25 -27.12
C LEU A 47 -18.67 25.04 -25.82
N VAL A 48 -17.56 25.58 -25.35
CA VAL A 48 -17.48 26.33 -24.09
C VAL A 48 -17.30 27.82 -24.38
N PRO A 49 -18.23 28.70 -24.01
CA PRO A 49 -18.02 30.14 -24.11
C PRO A 49 -17.07 30.64 -23.01
N ASP A 50 -16.52 31.83 -23.20
CA ASP A 50 -15.82 32.58 -22.17
C ASP A 50 -16.79 32.93 -21.04
N GLN A 51 -16.27 32.97 -19.81
CA GLN A 51 -17.05 33.23 -18.60
C GLN A 51 -17.82 34.56 -18.61
N ASN A 52 -17.35 35.56 -19.38
CA ASN A 52 -18.04 36.85 -19.53
C ASN A 52 -19.00 36.89 -20.73
N HIS A 53 -19.08 35.79 -21.50
CA HIS A 53 -19.81 35.70 -22.77
C HIS A 53 -20.72 34.47 -22.82
N THR A 54 -21.35 34.14 -21.69
CA THR A 54 -22.26 32.99 -21.52
C THR A 54 -23.55 33.11 -22.32
N THR A 55 -23.97 34.34 -22.67
CA THR A 55 -25.14 34.58 -23.51
C THR A 55 -24.77 34.63 -24.99
N HIS A 56 -25.25 33.66 -25.75
CA HIS A 56 -25.07 33.60 -27.19
C HIS A 56 -26.26 32.92 -27.87
N ARG A 57 -26.40 33.17 -29.17
CA ARG A 57 -27.51 32.68 -30.00
C ARG A 57 -27.38 31.26 -30.53
N ILE A 58 -26.19 30.63 -30.43
CA ILE A 58 -25.98 29.29 -31.01
C ILE A 58 -26.98 28.28 -30.44
N ASN A 59 -27.73 27.64 -31.35
CA ASN A 59 -28.75 26.63 -31.11
C ASN A 59 -28.46 25.39 -31.97
N GLU A 60 -29.20 24.31 -31.72
CA GLU A 60 -29.02 23.02 -32.40
C GLU A 60 -29.02 23.09 -33.94
N ASN A 61 -29.86 23.94 -34.54
CA ASN A 61 -30.03 24.01 -36.00
C ASN A 61 -28.90 24.78 -36.68
N ALA A 62 -28.18 25.58 -35.89
CA ALA A 62 -27.03 26.33 -36.34
C ALA A 62 -25.75 25.50 -36.37
N ILE A 63 -25.77 24.22 -36.00
CA ILE A 63 -24.56 23.39 -35.93
C ILE A 63 -24.58 22.29 -37.00
N ALA A 64 -23.44 22.07 -37.64
CA ALA A 64 -23.13 20.87 -38.40
C ALA A 64 -21.81 20.28 -37.93
N LEU A 65 -21.80 18.97 -37.69
CA LEU A 65 -20.61 18.23 -37.34
C LEU A 65 -20.10 17.48 -38.57
N TYR A 66 -18.81 17.58 -38.83
CA TYR A 66 -18.17 16.85 -39.90
C TYR A 66 -16.95 16.10 -39.39
N VAL A 67 -16.65 14.98 -40.03
CA VAL A 67 -15.45 14.19 -39.74
C VAL A 67 -14.66 13.86 -40.98
N SER A 68 -13.36 13.67 -40.80
CA SER A 68 -12.46 13.30 -41.87
C SER A 68 -11.32 12.43 -41.35
N SER A 69 -10.79 11.56 -42.21
CA SER A 69 -9.56 10.80 -41.96
C SER A 69 -8.32 11.49 -42.50
N ASN A 70 -8.46 12.42 -43.45
CA ASN A 70 -7.36 12.98 -44.23
C ASN A 70 -7.39 14.52 -44.36
N ASN A 71 -8.34 15.20 -43.71
CA ASN A 71 -8.58 16.64 -43.76
C ASN A 71 -8.99 17.19 -45.15
N LEU A 72 -9.10 16.34 -46.17
CA LEU A 72 -9.51 16.74 -47.52
C LEU A 72 -11.02 16.56 -47.71
N ASN A 73 -11.54 15.39 -47.31
CA ASN A 73 -12.93 15.03 -47.48
C ASN A 73 -13.62 14.96 -46.13
N TYR A 74 -14.57 15.86 -45.90
CA TYR A 74 -15.37 15.91 -44.69
C TYR A 74 -16.75 15.29 -44.92
N THR A 75 -17.12 14.33 -44.07
CA THR A 75 -18.43 13.68 -44.07
C THR A 75 -19.29 14.29 -42.97
N LEU A 76 -20.49 14.73 -43.31
CA LEU A 76 -21.47 15.25 -42.35
C LEU A 76 -21.96 14.12 -41.44
N ILE A 77 -21.95 14.35 -40.13
CA ILE A 77 -22.68 13.52 -39.17
C ILE A 77 -24.15 13.99 -39.20
N PRO A 78 -25.11 13.12 -39.57
CA PRO A 78 -26.51 13.47 -39.61
C PRO A 78 -27.00 14.08 -38.29
N ARG A 79 -27.88 15.09 -38.38
CA ARG A 79 -28.50 15.72 -37.19
C ARG A 79 -29.19 14.68 -36.29
N THR A 80 -29.71 13.60 -36.87
CA THR A 80 -30.37 12.51 -36.14
C THR A 80 -29.44 11.71 -35.23
N ASP A 81 -28.13 11.81 -35.42
CA ASP A 81 -27.15 10.91 -34.80
C ASP A 81 -26.48 11.54 -33.58
N TRP A 82 -26.96 12.70 -33.15
CA TRP A 82 -26.49 13.38 -31.94
C TRP A 82 -27.59 14.17 -31.26
N GLU A 83 -27.41 14.39 -29.97
CA GLU A 83 -28.31 15.16 -29.11
C GLU A 83 -27.69 16.50 -28.75
N TYR A 84 -28.53 17.50 -28.52
CA TYR A 84 -28.12 18.86 -28.17
C TYR A 84 -28.60 19.21 -26.78
N GLN A 85 -27.70 19.71 -25.95
CA GLN A 85 -28.04 20.36 -24.69
C GLN A 85 -27.28 21.67 -24.55
N LYS A 86 -27.91 22.64 -23.89
CA LYS A 86 -27.30 23.92 -23.54
C LYS A 86 -27.61 24.25 -22.10
N ASP A 87 -26.58 24.52 -21.30
CA ASP A 87 -26.72 24.89 -19.90
C ASP A 87 -26.97 26.40 -19.70
N ASP A 88 -27.15 26.80 -18.44
CA ASP A 88 -27.35 28.18 -18.01
C ASP A 88 -26.10 29.08 -18.21
N LYS A 89 -24.93 28.48 -18.39
CA LYS A 89 -23.65 29.15 -18.70
C LYS A 89 -23.39 29.23 -20.21
N GLY A 90 -24.30 28.71 -21.03
CA GLY A 90 -24.16 28.69 -22.48
C GLY A 90 -23.19 27.63 -23.01
N VAL A 91 -22.73 26.70 -22.18
CA VAL A 91 -22.00 25.53 -22.68
C VAL A 91 -22.96 24.70 -23.52
N ILE A 92 -22.56 24.39 -24.74
CA ILE A 92 -23.30 23.47 -25.61
C ILE A 92 -22.63 22.11 -25.55
N THR A 93 -23.39 21.09 -25.19
CA THR A 93 -22.97 19.69 -25.20
C THR A 93 -23.67 18.95 -26.33
N LEU A 94 -22.88 18.35 -27.21
CA LEU A 94 -23.35 17.51 -28.31
C LEU A 94 -22.97 16.06 -28.00
N THR A 95 -23.96 15.19 -27.81
CA THR A 95 -23.74 13.77 -27.48
C THR A 95 -24.05 12.91 -28.69
N LEU A 96 -23.04 12.25 -29.26
CA LEU A 96 -23.23 11.31 -30.36
C LEU A 96 -23.97 10.06 -29.86
N LYS A 97 -24.93 9.56 -30.64
CA LYS A 97 -25.66 8.32 -30.31
C LYS A 97 -24.73 7.11 -30.35
N GLU A 98 -23.89 7.04 -31.38
CA GLU A 98 -22.85 6.03 -31.53
C GLU A 98 -21.46 6.61 -31.33
N LYS A 99 -20.54 5.77 -30.86
CA LYS A 99 -19.12 6.12 -30.75
C LYS A 99 -18.52 6.27 -32.14
N LEU A 100 -17.66 7.27 -32.33
CA LEU A 100 -17.05 7.56 -33.61
C LEU A 100 -15.53 7.41 -33.58
N ALA A 101 -14.97 6.82 -34.63
CA ALA A 101 -13.53 6.82 -34.88
C ALA A 101 -13.21 7.84 -35.97
N THR A 102 -12.43 8.87 -35.66
CA THR A 102 -12.05 9.91 -36.63
C THR A 102 -10.71 10.53 -36.27
N ARG A 103 -9.97 11.04 -37.26
CA ARG A 103 -8.77 11.86 -37.02
C ARG A 103 -9.08 13.35 -36.94
N TYR A 104 -10.00 13.81 -37.77
CA TYR A 104 -10.39 15.20 -37.84
C TYR A 104 -11.86 15.32 -37.45
N LEU A 105 -12.13 16.21 -36.50
CA LEU A 105 -13.49 16.64 -36.18
C LEU A 105 -13.61 18.12 -36.51
N LYS A 106 -14.65 18.48 -37.24
CA LYS A 106 -15.02 19.86 -37.53
C LYS A 106 -16.41 20.12 -36.98
N LEU A 107 -16.53 21.21 -36.25
CA LEU A 107 -17.79 21.83 -35.92
C LEU A 107 -17.93 23.10 -36.76
N HIS A 108 -18.99 23.13 -37.58
CA HIS A 108 -19.34 24.27 -38.40
C HIS A 108 -20.63 24.91 -37.87
N VAL A 109 -20.61 26.23 -37.78
CA VAL A 109 -21.72 27.05 -37.32
C VAL A 109 -22.33 27.78 -38.53
N LYS A 110 -23.59 27.49 -38.81
CA LYS A 110 -24.35 27.98 -39.97
C LYS A 110 -24.90 29.40 -39.83
N TYR A 111 -24.27 30.25 -39.01
CA TYR A 111 -24.78 31.61 -38.81
C TYR A 111 -24.47 32.51 -40.00
N ASP A 112 -25.54 33.05 -40.58
CA ASP A 112 -25.50 34.12 -41.55
C ASP A 112 -25.69 35.47 -40.84
N GLU A 113 -24.59 36.12 -40.48
CA GLU A 113 -24.61 37.46 -39.90
C GLU A 113 -24.58 38.57 -40.94
N ARG A 114 -25.14 38.32 -42.13
CA ARG A 114 -25.24 39.38 -43.12
C ARG A 114 -26.42 40.30 -42.82
N GLY A 115 -26.19 41.61 -42.89
CA GLY A 115 -27.23 42.63 -42.80
C GLY A 115 -28.24 42.52 -43.96
N ARG A 116 -29.26 43.39 -43.94
CA ARG A 116 -30.24 43.50 -45.05
C ARG A 116 -29.62 43.78 -46.43
N ASP A 117 -28.37 44.23 -46.45
CA ASP A 117 -27.54 44.51 -47.62
C ASP A 117 -26.53 43.39 -47.94
N PHE A 118 -26.69 42.21 -47.34
CA PHE A 118 -25.79 41.06 -47.46
C PHE A 118 -24.34 41.30 -46.99
N LYS A 119 -24.07 42.37 -46.22
CA LYS A 119 -22.74 42.62 -45.66
C LYS A 119 -22.56 41.93 -44.32
N PRO A 120 -21.40 41.29 -44.06
CA PRO A 120 -21.11 40.70 -42.76
C PRO A 120 -21.21 41.72 -41.62
N VAL A 121 -21.90 41.37 -40.55
CA VAL A 121 -21.97 42.12 -39.30
C VAL A 121 -21.27 41.27 -38.23
N ASN A 122 -20.05 41.65 -37.84
CA ASN A 122 -19.34 40.93 -36.78
C ASN A 122 -20.00 41.20 -35.41
N LYS A 123 -20.91 40.32 -35.01
CA LYS A 123 -21.54 40.29 -33.68
C LYS A 123 -21.25 38.97 -32.98
N ALA A 124 -20.04 38.41 -33.10
CA ALA A 124 -19.72 37.15 -32.47
C ALA A 124 -20.04 37.20 -30.96
N THR A 125 -21.13 36.54 -30.53
CA THR A 125 -21.54 36.48 -29.12
C THR A 125 -20.93 35.27 -28.41
N PHE A 126 -20.52 34.26 -29.18
CA PHE A 126 -19.82 33.09 -28.66
C PHE A 126 -18.32 33.32 -28.79
N LEU A 127 -17.69 33.75 -27.70
CA LEU A 127 -16.27 34.08 -27.65
C LEU A 127 -15.56 33.12 -26.71
N ASN A 128 -14.35 32.68 -27.05
CA ASN A 128 -13.42 32.05 -26.11
C ASN A 128 -12.01 32.02 -26.72
N GLU A 129 -11.00 31.71 -25.91
CA GLU A 129 -9.70 31.29 -26.44
C GLU A 129 -9.87 29.99 -27.24
N ILE A 130 -9.20 29.87 -28.39
CA ILE A 130 -9.34 28.71 -29.30
C ILE A 130 -9.14 27.38 -28.56
N ALA A 131 -8.13 27.31 -27.70
CA ALA A 131 -7.80 26.10 -26.93
C ALA A 131 -8.84 25.74 -25.86
N LYS A 132 -9.67 26.70 -25.43
CA LYS A 132 -10.71 26.51 -24.42
C LYS A 132 -12.10 26.34 -25.05
N MET A 133 -12.26 26.72 -26.31
CA MET A 133 -13.55 26.83 -26.99
C MET A 133 -14.19 25.48 -27.34
N LEU A 134 -13.41 24.51 -27.80
CA LEU A 134 -13.89 23.20 -28.26
C LEU A 134 -13.22 22.10 -27.44
N ARG A 135 -14.03 21.26 -26.80
CA ARG A 135 -13.57 20.06 -26.09
C ARG A 135 -14.21 18.83 -26.70
N VAL A 136 -13.46 17.74 -26.78
CA VAL A 136 -13.97 16.47 -27.30
C VAL A 136 -13.58 15.38 -26.33
N TYR A 137 -14.57 14.57 -25.95
CA TYR A 137 -14.43 13.48 -25.01
C TYR A 137 -14.59 12.15 -25.74
N GLN A 138 -13.67 11.24 -25.44
CA GLN A 138 -13.70 9.86 -25.88
C GLN A 138 -14.28 8.98 -24.78
N GLU A 139 -15.20 8.11 -25.12
CA GLU A 139 -15.71 7.07 -24.24
C GLU A 139 -14.88 5.79 -24.46
N ALA A 140 -14.30 5.26 -23.38
CA ALA A 140 -13.55 4.00 -23.40
C ALA A 140 -14.38 2.90 -22.72
N ASP A 141 -14.30 1.67 -23.23
CA ASP A 141 -15.01 0.52 -22.66
C ASP A 141 -14.30 -0.06 -21.43
N SER A 142 -12.98 0.15 -21.34
CA SER A 142 -12.15 -0.31 -20.23
C SER A 142 -11.00 0.64 -19.94
N ARG A 143 -10.44 0.49 -18.75
CA ARG A 143 -9.22 1.15 -18.29
C ARG A 143 -8.27 0.09 -17.75
N THR A 144 -7.08 -0.01 -18.34
CA THR A 144 -6.02 -0.92 -17.86
C THR A 144 -4.89 -0.08 -17.28
N GLU A 145 -4.40 -0.48 -16.10
CA GLU A 145 -3.17 0.06 -15.50
C GLU A 145 -2.12 -1.03 -15.41
N GLU A 146 -0.94 -0.76 -15.95
CA GLU A 146 0.23 -1.61 -15.80
C GLU A 146 1.30 -0.84 -15.02
N TYR A 147 1.91 -1.52 -14.06
CA TYR A 147 2.94 -0.95 -13.20
C TYR A 147 4.25 -1.72 -13.41
N GLN A 148 5.35 -0.99 -13.55
CA GLN A 148 6.69 -1.59 -13.58
C GLN A 148 7.50 -1.09 -12.40
N TYR A 149 8.23 -2.01 -11.78
CA TYR A 149 9.00 -1.77 -10.57
C TYR A 149 10.47 -2.13 -10.80
N ASP A 150 11.38 -1.50 -10.06
CA ASP A 150 12.75 -1.97 -9.95
C ASP A 150 12.89 -3.08 -8.90
N ALA A 151 14.12 -3.59 -8.71
CA ALA A 151 14.40 -4.67 -7.77
C ALA A 151 14.14 -4.30 -6.30
N ALA A 152 14.16 -3.01 -5.97
CA ALA A 152 13.82 -2.51 -4.63
C ALA A 152 12.30 -2.26 -4.49
N GLY A 153 11.49 -2.55 -5.51
CA GLY A 153 10.04 -2.35 -5.47
C GLY A 153 9.62 -0.90 -5.69
N ASN A 154 10.50 -0.04 -6.20
CA ASN A 154 10.14 1.33 -6.56
C ASN A 154 9.39 1.34 -7.89
N ARG A 155 8.21 1.96 -7.92
CA ARG A 155 7.37 2.05 -9.12
C ARG A 155 8.00 3.03 -10.13
N LYS A 156 8.60 2.50 -11.20
CA LYS A 156 9.32 3.26 -12.24
C LYS A 156 8.43 3.76 -13.37
N LEU A 157 7.39 2.99 -13.71
CA LEU A 157 6.48 3.31 -14.81
C LEU A 157 5.05 2.96 -14.42
N LEU A 158 4.12 3.86 -14.71
CA LEU A 158 2.69 3.59 -14.79
C LEU A 158 2.26 3.77 -16.25
N ARG A 159 1.74 2.70 -16.86
CA ARG A 159 1.09 2.75 -18.17
C ARG A 159 -0.41 2.65 -18.00
N VAL A 160 -1.14 3.66 -18.47
CA VAL A 160 -2.60 3.70 -18.44
C VAL A 160 -3.11 3.57 -19.86
N THR A 161 -3.87 2.51 -20.14
CA THR A 161 -4.53 2.29 -21.42
C THR A 161 -6.03 2.51 -21.27
N LEU A 162 -6.52 3.55 -21.95
CA LEU A 162 -7.95 3.89 -22.14
C LEU A 162 -8.24 3.85 -23.65
N ALA A 163 -8.83 4.90 -24.21
CA ALA A 163 -8.90 5.13 -25.66
C ALA A 163 -7.51 5.36 -26.29
N ARG A 164 -6.52 5.74 -25.47
CA ARG A 164 -5.10 5.89 -25.81
C ARG A 164 -4.26 5.39 -24.63
N THR A 165 -3.02 5.03 -24.92
CA THR A 165 -2.04 4.67 -23.91
C THR A 165 -1.24 5.90 -23.51
N ALA A 166 -1.15 6.15 -22.20
CA ALA A 166 -0.30 7.17 -21.61
C ALA A 166 0.70 6.50 -20.66
N GLU A 167 1.92 7.01 -20.64
CA GLU A 167 3.01 6.51 -19.81
C GLU A 167 3.49 7.62 -18.87
N PHE A 168 3.67 7.26 -17.60
CA PHE A 168 4.10 8.16 -16.53
C PHE A 168 5.32 7.55 -15.85
N GLU A 169 6.47 8.18 -16.05
CA GLU A 169 7.74 7.73 -15.51
C GLU A 169 8.05 8.40 -14.17
N SER A 170 8.61 7.63 -13.26
CA SER A 170 9.07 8.08 -11.95
C SER A 170 10.58 7.92 -11.80
N LEU A 171 11.21 8.94 -11.26
CA LEU A 171 12.63 8.93 -10.90
C LEU A 171 12.78 8.90 -9.38
N TYR A 172 13.77 8.18 -8.91
CA TYR A 172 14.10 8.01 -7.49
C TYR A 172 15.49 8.59 -7.22
N TYR A 173 15.77 8.86 -5.95
CA TYR A 173 17.12 9.19 -5.51
C TYR A 173 18.03 7.96 -5.66
N THR A 174 19.32 8.18 -5.93
CA THR A 174 20.27 7.08 -6.12
C THR A 174 20.30 6.16 -4.89
N ASN A 175 20.19 4.84 -5.11
CA ASN A 175 20.21 3.80 -4.06
C ASN A 175 19.20 4.05 -2.93
N SER A 176 18.00 4.53 -3.26
CA SER A 176 16.99 4.88 -2.27
C SER A 176 15.59 4.66 -2.82
N ASP A 177 14.66 4.38 -1.91
CA ASP A 177 13.23 4.33 -2.23
C ASP A 177 12.57 5.71 -2.23
N ARG A 178 13.32 6.78 -1.97
CA ARG A 178 12.79 8.15 -2.00
C ARG A 178 12.43 8.53 -3.42
N LEU A 179 11.16 8.85 -3.67
CA LEU A 179 10.67 9.30 -4.98
C LEU A 179 11.18 10.73 -5.22
N LYS A 180 11.98 10.93 -6.27
CA LYS A 180 12.52 12.24 -6.66
C LYS A 180 11.51 13.03 -7.47
N THR A 181 10.84 12.39 -8.43
CA THR A 181 9.77 13.00 -9.24
C THR A 181 8.87 11.94 -9.87
N ASP A 182 7.59 12.26 -10.05
CA ASP A 182 6.59 11.50 -10.83
C ASP A 182 6.35 12.12 -12.23
N GLY A 183 7.23 13.04 -12.65
CA GLY A 183 7.11 13.84 -13.87
C GLY A 183 6.22 15.08 -13.74
N LYS A 184 5.33 15.15 -12.74
CA LYS A 184 4.46 16.32 -12.48
C LYS A 184 4.99 17.16 -11.31
N TYR A 185 5.41 16.50 -10.25
CA TYR A 185 5.98 17.10 -9.05
C TYR A 185 7.36 16.53 -8.80
N ALA A 186 8.20 17.30 -8.13
CA ALA A 186 9.39 16.80 -7.46
C ALA A 186 9.21 16.84 -5.95
N PHE A 187 9.95 15.98 -5.26
CA PHE A 187 9.83 15.76 -3.82
C PHE A 187 11.19 15.83 -3.15
N VAL A 188 11.23 16.36 -1.93
CA VAL A 188 12.43 16.43 -1.10
C VAL A 188 12.11 15.86 0.27
N TYR A 189 13.07 15.13 0.84
CA TYR A 189 12.95 14.44 2.12
C TYR A 189 13.97 14.97 3.11
N ASP A 190 13.69 14.82 4.41
CA ASP A 190 14.71 14.98 5.44
C ASP A 190 15.56 13.70 5.60
N ASP A 191 16.52 13.73 6.52
CA ASP A 191 17.43 12.61 6.78
C ASP A 191 16.68 11.40 7.36
N ALA A 192 15.60 11.63 8.10
CA ALA A 192 14.72 10.61 8.67
C ALA A 192 13.74 10.01 7.64
N GLY A 193 13.80 10.45 6.37
CA GLY A 193 13.00 9.90 5.29
C GLY A 193 11.58 10.46 5.21
N ASN A 194 11.26 11.53 5.93
CA ASN A 194 9.98 12.22 5.81
C ASN A 194 9.99 13.16 4.60
N MET A 195 8.95 13.12 3.77
CA MET A 195 8.80 14.05 2.66
C MET A 195 8.51 15.46 3.20
N ILE A 196 9.47 16.37 3.10
CA ILE A 196 9.34 17.75 3.63
C ILE A 196 8.87 18.75 2.57
N LYS A 197 9.01 18.46 1.27
CA LYS A 197 8.56 19.35 0.18
C LYS A 197 8.02 18.59 -1.02
N LYS A 198 6.99 19.13 -1.68
CA LYS A 198 6.41 18.66 -2.96
C LYS A 198 6.12 19.88 -3.85
N GLY A 199 6.53 19.88 -5.11
CA GLY A 199 6.27 21.06 -5.97
C GLY A 199 6.33 20.83 -7.47
N ASN A 200 5.54 21.59 -8.23
CA ASN A 200 5.35 21.42 -9.68
C ASN A 200 6.27 22.29 -10.57
N LYS A 201 7.04 23.20 -9.98
CA LYS A 201 8.04 24.02 -10.67
C LYS A 201 9.41 23.70 -10.11
N TYR A 202 10.16 22.87 -10.82
CA TYR A 202 11.42 22.34 -10.33
C TYR A 202 12.43 22.08 -11.45
N GLU A 203 13.68 21.96 -11.05
CA GLU A 203 14.81 21.48 -11.86
C GLU A 203 15.50 20.35 -11.09
N ILE A 204 16.02 19.37 -11.82
CA ILE A 204 16.77 18.24 -11.26
C ILE A 204 18.19 18.28 -11.81
N SER A 205 19.17 18.21 -10.91
CA SER A 205 20.59 18.05 -11.25
C SER A 205 21.19 16.93 -10.39
N GLY A 206 21.37 15.75 -10.99
CA GLY A 206 21.77 14.54 -10.25
C GLY A 206 20.72 14.14 -9.21
N ASP A 207 21.14 14.08 -7.94
CA ASP A 207 20.28 13.84 -6.78
C ASP A 207 19.78 15.12 -6.11
N THR A 208 19.99 16.28 -6.72
CA THR A 208 19.49 17.54 -6.19
C THR A 208 18.21 17.96 -6.90
N VAL A 209 17.16 18.21 -6.12
CA VAL A 209 15.91 18.84 -6.57
C VAL A 209 15.91 20.30 -6.11
N THR A 210 15.72 21.21 -7.06
CA THR A 210 15.60 22.65 -6.79
C THR A 210 14.24 23.15 -7.26
N PHE A 211 13.44 23.74 -6.36
CA PHE A 211 12.18 24.37 -6.73
C PHE A 211 12.43 25.78 -7.28
N THR A 212 12.06 26.01 -8.55
CA THR A 212 12.31 27.28 -9.24
C THR A 212 11.27 28.35 -8.90
N LYS A 213 10.08 27.94 -8.44
CA LYS A 213 9.03 28.83 -7.92
C LYS A 213 8.30 28.16 -6.76
N THR A 214 7.94 28.97 -5.76
CA THR A 214 7.17 28.54 -4.57
C THR A 214 5.87 29.31 -4.38
N SER A 215 5.60 30.30 -5.25
CA SER A 215 4.38 31.09 -5.27
C SER A 215 4.10 31.62 -6.70
N GLY A 216 2.86 32.02 -6.94
CA GLY A 216 2.39 32.53 -8.24
C GLY A 216 1.22 31.73 -8.80
N GLU A 217 0.73 32.18 -9.97
CA GLU A 217 -0.31 31.49 -10.73
C GLU A 217 0.21 30.13 -11.23
N ASP A 218 -0.64 29.09 -11.17
CA ASP A 218 -0.31 27.70 -11.52
C ASP A 218 0.89 27.08 -10.78
N VAL A 219 1.32 27.68 -9.65
CA VAL A 219 2.34 27.11 -8.78
C VAL A 219 1.67 26.32 -7.66
N GLU A 220 2.08 25.08 -7.52
CA GLU A 220 1.76 24.22 -6.39
C GLU A 220 3.07 23.85 -5.70
N TYR A 221 3.29 24.42 -4.52
CA TYR A 221 4.43 24.14 -3.68
C TYR A 221 3.95 23.86 -2.25
N TRP A 222 4.25 22.68 -1.76
CA TRP A 222 3.81 22.16 -0.48
C TRP A 222 4.99 21.92 0.43
N GLU A 223 4.83 22.22 1.71
CA GLU A 223 5.82 21.92 2.74
C GLU A 223 5.15 21.19 3.90
N TYR A 224 5.88 20.20 4.41
CA TYR A 224 5.40 19.28 5.43
C TYR A 224 6.36 19.36 6.62
N GLN A 225 5.81 19.56 7.81
CA GLN A 225 6.58 19.65 9.04
C GLN A 225 6.20 18.51 9.96
N TYR A 226 7.22 17.90 10.56
CA TYR A 226 7.10 16.72 11.40
C TYR A 226 7.57 17.06 12.81
N ASP A 227 7.05 16.34 13.80
CA ASP A 227 7.60 16.37 15.15
C ASP A 227 8.82 15.44 15.29
N LEU A 228 9.42 15.40 16.49
CA LEU A 228 10.60 14.57 16.77
C LEU A 228 10.32 13.05 16.73
N LEU A 229 9.04 12.65 16.61
CA LEU A 229 8.62 11.26 16.45
C LEU A 229 8.21 10.95 15.00
N ASN A 230 8.62 11.79 14.04
CA ASN A 230 8.32 11.66 12.61
C ASN A 230 6.81 11.70 12.29
N ARG A 231 5.99 12.37 13.11
CA ARG A 231 4.56 12.54 12.85
C ARG A 231 4.29 13.89 12.20
N LEU A 232 3.54 13.90 11.10
CA LEU A 232 3.20 15.13 10.37
C LEU A 232 2.35 16.05 11.25
N ILE A 233 2.84 17.23 11.60
CA ILE A 233 2.15 18.19 12.46
C ILE A 233 1.61 19.40 11.70
N LYS A 234 2.12 19.70 10.50
CA LYS A 234 1.70 20.87 9.73
C LYS A 234 1.98 20.75 8.25
N VAL A 235 1.04 21.22 7.44
CA VAL A 235 1.15 21.31 5.99
C VAL A 235 0.90 22.74 5.54
N THR A 236 1.80 23.28 4.73
CA THR A 236 1.62 24.56 4.04
C THR A 236 1.52 24.34 2.53
N LYS A 237 0.80 25.23 1.85
CA LYS A 237 0.76 25.33 0.39
C LYS A 237 1.00 26.78 -0.01
N ASN A 238 2.00 27.02 -0.85
CA ASN A 238 2.42 28.34 -1.34
C ASN A 238 2.59 29.35 -0.19
N GLY A 239 3.18 28.92 0.93
CA GLY A 239 3.42 29.73 2.13
C GLY A 239 2.21 29.89 3.07
N LYS A 240 1.03 29.37 2.72
CA LYS A 240 -0.17 29.41 3.58
C LYS A 240 -0.36 28.10 4.33
N ILE A 241 -0.69 28.17 5.62
CA ILE A 241 -1.07 27.00 6.42
C ILE A 241 -2.39 26.43 5.88
N ILE A 242 -2.37 25.13 5.58
CA ILE A 242 -3.52 24.39 5.08
C ILE A 242 -4.12 23.53 6.19
N SER A 243 -3.27 22.74 6.86
CA SER A 243 -3.69 21.85 7.95
C SER A 243 -2.62 21.76 9.04
N GLU A 244 -3.05 21.60 10.28
CA GLU A 244 -2.21 21.31 11.45
C GLU A 244 -2.82 20.14 12.24
N TYR A 245 -1.97 19.35 12.88
CA TYR A 245 -2.37 18.11 13.55
C TYR A 245 -1.75 18.02 14.95
N ALA A 246 -2.46 17.38 15.88
CA ALA A 246 -1.90 17.00 17.17
C ALA A 246 -2.24 15.54 17.48
N TYR A 247 -1.32 14.89 18.20
CA TYR A 247 -1.32 13.47 18.47
C TYR A 247 -1.33 13.20 19.97
N ASP A 248 -1.92 12.08 20.36
CA ASP A 248 -1.82 11.58 21.73
C ASP A 248 -0.46 10.88 21.98
N PRO A 249 -0.17 10.43 23.21
CA PRO A 249 1.05 9.68 23.53
C PRO A 249 1.20 8.38 22.75
N GLU A 250 0.10 7.73 22.38
CA GLU A 250 0.05 6.48 21.61
C GLU A 250 0.29 6.69 20.11
N GLY A 251 0.23 7.93 19.62
CA GLY A 251 0.52 8.29 18.24
C GLY A 251 -0.71 8.50 17.35
N PHE A 252 -1.91 8.46 17.90
CA PHE A 252 -3.14 8.73 17.16
C PHE A 252 -3.42 10.23 17.05
N ARG A 253 -3.86 10.65 15.87
CA ARG A 253 -4.18 12.05 15.56
C ARG A 253 -5.51 12.46 16.18
N VAL A 254 -5.45 12.92 17.42
CA VAL A 254 -6.62 13.36 18.20
C VAL A 254 -7.12 14.76 17.84
N VAL A 255 -6.34 15.57 17.10
CA VAL A 255 -6.76 16.91 16.64
C VAL A 255 -6.36 17.16 15.19
N LYS A 256 -7.29 17.74 14.42
CA LYS A 256 -7.03 18.38 13.12
C LYS A 256 -7.51 19.84 13.18
N LYS A 257 -6.69 20.77 12.68
CA LYS A 257 -7.06 22.16 12.43
C LYS A 257 -6.90 22.46 10.95
N ALA A 258 -7.98 22.84 10.28
CA ALA A 258 -7.94 23.20 8.86
C ALA A 258 -9.07 24.20 8.56
N LYS A 259 -8.83 25.14 7.64
CA LYS A 259 -9.84 26.14 7.20
C LYS A 259 -10.52 26.92 8.34
N GLY A 260 -9.85 27.08 9.49
CA GLY A 260 -10.40 27.76 10.67
C GLY A 260 -11.29 26.89 11.56
N GLU A 261 -11.46 25.61 11.23
CA GLU A 261 -12.19 24.63 12.03
C GLU A 261 -11.23 23.72 12.80
N ILE A 262 -11.69 23.26 13.98
CA ILE A 262 -10.95 22.33 14.84
C ILE A 262 -11.80 21.09 15.04
N THR A 263 -11.29 19.93 14.65
CA THR A 263 -11.93 18.63 14.85
C THR A 263 -11.13 17.81 15.84
N HIS A 264 -11.82 17.28 16.86
CA HIS A 264 -11.27 16.31 17.81
C HIS A 264 -11.76 14.91 17.46
N TYR A 265 -10.88 13.93 17.63
CA TYR A 265 -11.13 12.52 17.32
C TYR A 265 -10.97 11.66 18.57
N VAL A 266 -11.76 10.60 18.65
CA VAL A 266 -11.63 9.55 19.68
C VAL A 266 -11.54 8.21 18.97
N PHE A 267 -10.50 7.46 19.30
CA PHE A 267 -10.18 6.17 18.70
C PHE A 267 -10.55 5.01 19.61
N GLN A 268 -10.87 3.88 18.99
CA GLN A 268 -10.88 2.57 19.63
C GLN A 268 -10.07 1.62 18.76
N GLY A 269 -8.93 1.15 19.28
CA GLY A 269 -7.94 0.48 18.44
C GLY A 269 -7.41 1.45 17.37
N THR A 270 -7.38 1.01 16.11
CA THR A 270 -6.88 1.81 14.97
C THR A 270 -7.96 2.65 14.27
N GLU A 271 -9.19 2.65 14.78
CA GLU A 271 -10.35 3.22 14.10
C GLU A 271 -10.98 4.39 14.88
N PRO A 272 -11.31 5.52 14.23
CA PRO A 272 -12.01 6.63 14.86
C PRO A 272 -13.48 6.27 15.09
N ILE A 273 -13.92 6.18 16.35
CA ILE A 273 -15.32 5.88 16.69
C ILE A 273 -16.17 7.14 16.84
N PHE A 274 -15.53 8.30 17.01
CA PHE A 274 -16.20 9.57 17.26
C PHE A 274 -15.34 10.74 16.81
N GLU A 275 -15.97 11.68 16.09
CA GLU A 275 -15.38 12.99 15.78
C GLU A 275 -16.30 14.12 16.24
N LYS A 276 -15.69 15.21 16.68
CA LYS A 276 -16.40 16.45 17.02
C LYS A 276 -15.67 17.65 16.47
N ASN A 277 -16.33 18.37 15.58
CA ASN A 277 -15.89 19.69 15.18
C ASN A 277 -16.27 20.69 16.29
N ILE A 278 -15.27 21.17 17.02
CA ILE A 278 -15.44 22.05 18.18
C ILE A 278 -15.89 23.45 17.72
N THR A 279 -15.53 23.86 16.50
CA THR A 279 -15.91 25.16 15.94
C THR A 279 -17.39 25.19 15.53
N THR A 280 -17.87 24.15 14.83
CA THR A 280 -19.25 24.11 14.32
C THR A 280 -20.22 23.37 15.24
N GLY A 281 -19.72 22.61 16.22
CA GLY A 281 -20.51 21.75 17.10
C GLY A 281 -20.99 20.45 16.44
N LYS A 282 -20.68 20.21 15.16
CA LYS A 282 -21.04 18.97 14.46
C LYS A 282 -20.34 17.77 15.09
N VAL A 283 -21.08 16.66 15.18
CA VAL A 283 -20.63 15.39 15.75
C VAL A 283 -20.92 14.29 14.76
N LYS A 284 -20.00 13.34 14.60
CA LYS A 284 -20.25 12.07 13.93
C LYS A 284 -19.75 10.92 14.80
N SER A 285 -20.50 9.84 14.85
CA SER A 285 -20.10 8.58 15.47
C SER A 285 -20.09 7.48 14.42
N PHE A 286 -19.11 6.59 14.49
CA PHE A 286 -18.92 5.51 13.53
C PHE A 286 -19.14 4.16 14.19
N VAL A 287 -19.74 3.23 13.45
CA VAL A 287 -19.98 1.86 13.86
C VAL A 287 -19.26 0.95 12.88
N TYR A 288 -18.46 0.04 13.42
CA TYR A 288 -17.67 -0.90 12.66
C TYR A 288 -18.15 -2.33 12.87
N ALA A 289 -18.04 -3.16 11.84
CA ALA A 289 -18.24 -4.59 11.91
C ALA A 289 -17.15 -5.29 11.08
N LEU A 290 -16.54 -6.33 11.63
CA LEU A 290 -15.47 -7.09 10.97
C LEU A 290 -14.33 -6.18 10.44
N GLY A 291 -13.97 -5.16 11.22
CA GLY A 291 -12.91 -4.19 10.86
C GLY A 291 -13.29 -3.19 9.75
N LYS A 292 -14.56 -3.14 9.32
CA LYS A 292 -15.04 -2.27 8.24
C LYS A 292 -16.12 -1.31 8.72
N HIS A 293 -16.22 -0.14 8.09
CA HIS A 293 -17.31 0.80 8.32
C HIS A 293 -18.65 0.15 8.00
N LEU A 294 -19.54 0.12 9.00
CA LEU A 294 -20.92 -0.39 8.86
C LEU A 294 -21.93 0.75 8.81
N ALA A 295 -21.81 1.70 9.74
CA ALA A 295 -22.74 2.83 9.81
C ALA A 295 -22.10 4.08 10.38
N ARG A 296 -22.72 5.22 10.07
CA ARG A 296 -22.43 6.53 10.65
C ARG A 296 -23.69 7.13 11.24
N VAL A 297 -23.53 7.79 12.38
CA VAL A 297 -24.56 8.58 13.03
C VAL A 297 -24.09 10.03 13.04
N ASP A 298 -24.82 10.94 12.39
CA ASP A 298 -24.61 12.39 12.52
C ASP A 298 -25.16 12.85 13.87
N GLY A 299 -24.38 12.60 14.92
CA GLY A 299 -24.75 12.78 16.31
C GLY A 299 -24.11 11.72 17.20
N LYS A 300 -24.61 11.58 18.42
CA LYS A 300 -24.20 10.51 19.34
C LYS A 300 -25.01 9.25 19.07
N ILE A 301 -24.38 8.09 19.15
CA ILE A 301 -25.09 6.81 19.13
C ILE A 301 -26.11 6.78 20.27
N GLY A 302 -27.35 6.37 19.96
CA GLY A 302 -28.47 6.34 20.90
C GLY A 302 -29.39 7.57 20.84
N ASP A 303 -28.99 8.65 20.18
CA ASP A 303 -29.89 9.79 19.93
C ASP A 303 -30.95 9.42 18.89
N SER A 304 -32.23 9.49 19.27
CA SER A 304 -33.37 9.17 18.40
C SER A 304 -33.55 10.16 17.26
N ASN A 305 -33.02 11.38 17.39
CA ASN A 305 -33.13 12.44 16.38
C ASN A 305 -31.93 12.49 15.43
N ALA A 306 -30.85 11.76 15.74
CA ALA A 306 -29.67 11.74 14.91
C ALA A 306 -29.92 11.00 13.58
N LYS A 307 -29.41 11.57 12.49
CA LYS A 307 -29.47 10.94 11.17
C LYS A 307 -28.49 9.77 11.13
N LYS A 308 -28.92 8.68 10.49
CA LYS A 308 -28.14 7.45 10.36
C LYS A 308 -27.91 7.15 8.89
N TYR A 309 -26.72 6.65 8.61
CA TYR A 309 -26.29 6.25 7.28
C TYR A 309 -25.60 4.90 7.34
N TRP A 310 -25.75 4.11 6.28
CA TRP A 310 -25.17 2.77 6.17
C TRP A 310 -24.15 2.73 5.05
N TYR A 311 -23.00 2.14 5.35
CA TYR A 311 -21.90 2.00 4.42
C TYR A 311 -21.98 0.68 3.68
N VAL A 312 -21.69 0.74 2.38
CA VAL A 312 -21.39 -0.41 1.55
C VAL A 312 -19.91 -0.36 1.23
N THR A 313 -19.17 -1.40 1.62
CA THR A 313 -17.72 -1.47 1.45
C THR A 313 -17.31 -2.59 0.49
N ASP A 314 -16.13 -2.45 -0.13
CA ASP A 314 -15.53 -3.54 -0.93
C ASP A 314 -14.78 -4.56 -0.05
N HIS A 315 -14.11 -5.53 -0.69
CA HIS A 315 -13.38 -6.57 0.02
C HIS A 315 -12.23 -6.03 0.89
N LEU A 316 -11.64 -4.89 0.53
CA LEU A 316 -10.61 -4.20 1.31
C LEU A 316 -11.20 -3.30 2.42
N GLY A 317 -12.50 -3.05 2.39
CA GLY A 317 -13.16 -2.14 3.33
C GLY A 317 -13.29 -0.70 2.81
N SER A 318 -12.97 -0.43 1.53
CA SER A 318 -13.16 0.90 0.95
C SER A 318 -14.65 1.21 0.82
N VAL A 319 -15.06 2.42 1.18
CA VAL A 319 -16.47 2.83 1.11
C VAL A 319 -16.86 3.07 -0.35
N ARG A 320 -17.76 2.25 -0.90
CA ARG A 320 -18.24 2.36 -2.28
C ARG A 320 -19.55 3.10 -2.40
N ALA A 321 -20.40 3.01 -1.38
CA ALA A 321 -21.65 3.74 -1.33
C ALA A 321 -22.08 4.03 0.11
N VAL A 322 -22.86 5.08 0.27
CA VAL A 322 -23.56 5.44 1.51
C VAL A 322 -25.04 5.55 1.22
N THR A 323 -25.87 4.96 2.08
CA THR A 323 -27.33 5.04 2.00
C THR A 323 -27.91 5.71 3.23
N ASP A 324 -29.03 6.42 3.07
CA ASP A 324 -29.82 6.91 4.20
C ASP A 324 -30.74 5.81 4.78
N LYS A 325 -31.55 6.18 5.78
CA LYS A 325 -32.46 5.26 6.47
C LYS A 325 -33.54 4.62 5.58
N ASP A 326 -33.81 5.21 4.42
CA ASP A 326 -34.81 4.72 3.46
C ASP A 326 -34.16 3.89 2.35
N GLY A 327 -32.85 3.61 2.47
CA GLY A 327 -32.07 2.87 1.47
C GLY A 327 -31.69 3.70 0.25
N LYS A 328 -31.93 5.01 0.27
CA LYS A 328 -31.55 5.89 -0.85
C LYS A 328 -30.05 6.14 -0.82
N LYS A 329 -29.38 5.90 -1.94
CA LYS A 329 -27.96 6.24 -2.12
C LYS A 329 -27.77 7.77 -2.03
N VAL A 330 -26.98 8.21 -1.06
CA VAL A 330 -26.63 9.63 -0.85
C VAL A 330 -25.20 9.96 -1.28
N TRP A 331 -24.38 8.93 -1.47
CA TRP A 331 -22.99 9.04 -1.90
C TRP A 331 -22.53 7.74 -2.56
N SER A 332 -21.65 7.83 -3.55
CA SER A 332 -20.85 6.70 -4.03
C SER A 332 -19.55 7.15 -4.64
N ALA A 333 -18.54 6.28 -4.59
CA ALA A 333 -17.27 6.50 -5.27
C ALA A 333 -16.66 5.17 -5.74
N ASP A 334 -15.89 5.27 -6.83
CA ASP A 334 -14.98 4.22 -7.26
C ASP A 334 -13.53 4.67 -7.05
N TYR A 335 -12.65 3.69 -6.83
CA TYR A 335 -11.22 3.91 -6.62
C TYR A 335 -10.40 3.19 -7.67
N LEU A 336 -9.27 3.78 -8.03
CA LEU A 336 -8.19 3.09 -8.73
C LEU A 336 -7.46 2.14 -7.78
N ALA A 337 -6.57 1.30 -8.31
CA ALA A 337 -5.93 0.22 -7.55
C ALA A 337 -5.24 0.72 -6.26
N PHE A 338 -4.56 1.87 -6.33
CA PHE A 338 -3.88 2.50 -5.20
C PHE A 338 -4.73 3.56 -4.47
N GLY A 339 -6.06 3.48 -4.58
CA GLY A 339 -6.97 4.28 -3.76
C GLY A 339 -7.30 5.67 -4.26
N LYS A 340 -6.70 6.13 -5.37
CA LYS A 340 -7.11 7.39 -6.00
C LYS A 340 -8.58 7.32 -6.37
N GLN A 341 -9.38 8.26 -5.87
CA GLN A 341 -10.80 8.33 -6.19
C GLN A 341 -10.99 8.64 -7.69
N TYR A 342 -11.72 7.78 -8.37
CA TYR A 342 -11.96 7.84 -9.82
C TYR A 342 -13.30 8.51 -10.15
N THR A 343 -14.36 8.11 -9.46
CA THR A 343 -15.70 8.70 -9.58
C THR A 343 -16.19 9.17 -8.21
N LYS A 344 -17.06 10.18 -8.21
CA LYS A 344 -17.83 10.61 -7.04
C LYS A 344 -19.21 11.03 -7.49
N ASP A 345 -20.22 10.52 -6.82
CA ASP A 345 -21.62 10.90 -7.00
C ASP A 345 -22.22 11.28 -5.64
N GLY A 346 -23.01 12.36 -5.62
CA GLY A 346 -23.64 12.92 -4.42
C GLY A 346 -22.81 13.97 -3.66
N ASP A 347 -23.52 14.84 -2.93
CA ASP A 347 -22.95 15.95 -2.15
C ASP A 347 -22.75 15.62 -0.66
N PHE A 348 -23.04 14.40 -0.25
CA PHE A 348 -22.82 13.95 1.12
C PHE A 348 -21.32 14.04 1.46
N GLU A 349 -21.03 14.63 2.62
CA GLU A 349 -19.67 14.78 3.11
C GLU A 349 -19.20 13.45 3.70
N GLU A 350 -18.46 12.67 2.92
CA GLU A 350 -17.76 11.47 3.39
C GLU A 350 -16.24 11.64 3.23
N LEU A 351 -15.51 11.34 4.31
CA LEU A 351 -14.05 11.42 4.36
C LEU A 351 -13.43 10.03 4.49
N HIS A 352 -14.12 9.06 5.07
CA HIS A 352 -13.67 7.67 5.14
C HIS A 352 -13.91 7.00 3.79
N SER A 353 -12.82 6.68 3.10
CA SER A 353 -12.86 6.38 1.67
C SER A 353 -12.10 5.08 1.38
N PHE A 354 -10.93 5.16 0.73
CA PHE A 354 -10.12 3.99 0.40
C PHE A 354 -9.71 3.23 1.68
N THR A 355 -9.96 1.92 1.69
CA THR A 355 -9.79 1.00 2.84
C THR A 355 -10.39 1.48 4.16
N GLY A 356 -11.37 2.38 4.10
CA GLY A 356 -12.03 2.97 5.26
C GLY A 356 -11.22 4.06 5.98
N LYS A 357 -10.06 4.44 5.45
CA LYS A 357 -9.20 5.48 6.04
C LYS A 357 -9.66 6.88 5.69
N GLU A 358 -9.46 7.80 6.63
CA GLU A 358 -9.87 9.20 6.48
C GLU A 358 -9.00 9.89 5.42
N TYR A 359 -9.64 10.37 4.36
CA TYR A 359 -9.08 11.26 3.36
C TYR A 359 -9.14 12.69 3.87
N ASP A 360 -8.00 13.37 3.88
CA ASP A 360 -7.92 14.79 4.14
C ASP A 360 -8.01 15.57 2.81
N PRO A 361 -9.17 16.18 2.48
CA PRO A 361 -9.35 16.90 1.23
C PRO A 361 -8.53 18.20 1.16
N ASP A 362 -7.98 18.68 2.28
CA ASP A 362 -7.17 19.89 2.31
C ASP A 362 -5.75 19.62 1.81
N THR A 363 -5.22 18.41 2.10
CA THR A 363 -3.86 18.00 1.74
C THR A 363 -3.79 16.96 0.63
N GLY A 364 -4.89 16.26 0.37
CA GLY A 364 -4.95 15.14 -0.57
C GLY A 364 -4.38 13.83 -0.03
N LEU A 365 -4.12 13.75 1.27
CA LEU A 365 -3.51 12.59 1.92
C LEU A 365 -4.54 11.77 2.71
N HIS A 366 -4.32 10.47 2.82
CA HIS A 366 -5.07 9.62 3.74
C HIS A 366 -4.30 9.45 5.05
N TYR A 367 -5.02 9.51 6.17
CA TYR A 367 -4.45 9.24 7.49
C TYR A 367 -4.55 7.75 7.83
N TYR A 368 -3.39 7.10 7.90
CA TYR A 368 -3.25 5.67 8.21
C TYR A 368 -2.66 5.47 9.61
N ASN A 369 -3.03 6.32 10.57
CA ASN A 369 -2.49 6.29 11.94
C ASN A 369 -1.00 6.63 12.01
N ALA A 370 -0.11 5.65 11.89
CA ALA A 370 1.33 5.87 12.01
C ALA A 370 1.93 6.65 10.84
N ARG A 371 1.32 6.55 9.65
CA ARG A 371 1.81 7.18 8.42
C ARG A 371 0.72 7.91 7.67
N TRP A 372 1.15 8.79 6.78
CA TRP A 372 0.29 9.48 5.82
C TRP A 372 0.52 8.91 4.42
N TYR A 373 -0.58 8.64 3.72
CA TYR A 373 -0.58 7.98 2.42
C TYR A 373 -1.02 8.94 1.31
N ASP A 374 -0.25 9.03 0.23
CA ASP A 374 -0.63 9.77 -0.97
C ASP A 374 -1.15 8.77 -2.02
N ALA A 375 -2.48 8.73 -2.20
CA ALA A 375 -3.15 7.81 -3.10
C ALA A 375 -2.93 8.14 -4.59
N ASP A 376 -2.58 9.39 -4.92
CA ASP A 376 -2.15 9.74 -6.28
C ASP A 376 -0.78 9.13 -6.60
N LEU A 377 0.12 9.11 -5.61
CA LEU A 377 1.44 8.47 -5.74
C LEU A 377 1.42 6.96 -5.46
N GLY A 378 0.37 6.47 -4.82
CA GLY A 378 0.24 5.08 -4.40
C GLY A 378 1.26 4.63 -3.34
N ARG A 379 1.74 5.55 -2.49
CA ARG A 379 2.80 5.28 -1.51
C ARG A 379 2.67 6.16 -0.26
N PHE A 380 3.31 5.74 0.83
CA PHE A 380 3.45 6.57 2.03
C PHE A 380 4.42 7.73 1.81
N ILE A 381 4.27 8.81 2.58
CA ILE A 381 5.13 10.00 2.50
C ILE A 381 6.26 10.02 3.54
N SER A 382 6.36 8.99 4.36
CA SER A 382 7.42 8.76 5.35
C SER A 382 7.81 7.29 5.32
N GLU A 383 9.05 6.99 5.73
CA GLU A 383 9.52 5.61 5.88
C GLU A 383 8.68 4.86 6.91
N ASP A 384 8.57 3.53 6.75
CA ASP A 384 7.95 2.64 7.72
C ASP A 384 8.76 2.64 9.03
N PRO A 385 8.19 3.10 10.16
CA PRO A 385 8.89 3.08 11.44
C PRO A 385 9.26 1.68 11.92
N VAL A 386 8.58 0.64 11.44
CA VAL A 386 8.93 -0.76 11.76
C VAL A 386 10.26 -1.15 11.12
N GLY A 387 10.56 -0.61 9.93
CA GLY A 387 11.77 -0.93 9.20
C GLY A 387 11.92 -2.43 8.92
N ASP A 388 10.85 -3.10 8.50
CA ASP A 388 10.86 -4.54 8.26
C ASP A 388 11.97 -4.91 7.25
N PRO A 389 12.98 -5.71 7.63
CA PRO A 389 14.08 -6.07 6.74
C PRO A 389 13.62 -6.90 5.53
N ASN A 390 12.44 -7.52 5.60
CA ASN A 390 11.86 -8.26 4.47
C ASN A 390 11.04 -7.38 3.54
N ASN A 391 10.77 -6.12 3.92
CA ASN A 391 10.19 -5.13 3.05
C ASN A 391 11.31 -4.20 2.53
N PRO A 392 11.84 -4.46 1.32
CA PRO A 392 12.92 -3.65 0.77
C PRO A 392 12.49 -2.20 0.48
N ASN A 393 11.18 -1.90 0.48
CA ASN A 393 10.65 -0.57 0.20
C ASN A 393 9.83 -0.01 1.37
N LEU A 394 10.46 0.85 2.18
CA LEU A 394 9.85 1.42 3.38
C LEU A 394 8.70 2.40 3.11
N TYR A 395 8.45 2.77 1.85
CA TYR A 395 7.35 3.65 1.48
C TYR A 395 6.20 2.93 0.77
N SER A 396 6.39 1.67 0.39
CA SER A 396 5.40 0.92 -0.38
C SER A 396 4.12 0.70 0.42
N TYR A 397 2.99 0.71 -0.28
CA TYR A 397 1.69 0.36 0.29
C TYR A 397 1.29 -1.04 -0.15
N GLY A 398 0.87 -1.87 0.82
CA GLY A 398 0.34 -3.21 0.56
C GLY A 398 1.30 -4.08 -0.27
N ALA A 399 2.61 -3.99 -0.03
CA ALA A 399 3.65 -4.69 -0.79
C ALA A 399 3.49 -4.55 -2.33
N ASN A 400 3.05 -3.37 -2.80
CA ASN A 400 2.72 -3.09 -4.21
C ASN A 400 1.58 -3.94 -4.81
N ASN A 401 0.83 -4.67 -3.99
CA ASN A 401 -0.39 -5.40 -4.39
C ASN A 401 -1.61 -4.89 -3.59
N PRO A 402 -2.09 -3.67 -3.89
CA PRO A 402 -3.15 -3.01 -3.13
C PRO A 402 -4.54 -3.61 -3.38
N LEU A 403 -4.66 -4.59 -4.30
CA LEU A 403 -5.90 -5.31 -4.54
C LEU A 403 -6.10 -6.46 -3.56
N ARG A 404 -5.03 -6.98 -2.94
CA ARG A 404 -5.06 -8.07 -1.97
C ARG A 404 -4.80 -7.59 -0.56
N PHE A 405 -3.80 -6.72 -0.40
CA PHE A 405 -3.34 -6.27 0.90
C PHE A 405 -3.88 -4.89 1.24
N ARG A 406 -4.27 -4.71 2.51
CA ARG A 406 -4.52 -3.39 3.10
C ARG A 406 -3.57 -3.15 4.28
N ASP A 407 -3.41 -1.90 4.68
CA ASP A 407 -2.66 -1.54 5.89
C ASP A 407 -3.60 -0.85 6.90
N PRO A 408 -4.02 -1.53 7.98
CA PRO A 408 -4.93 -0.94 8.96
C PRO A 408 -4.29 0.10 9.88
N SER A 409 -2.98 0.02 10.11
CA SER A 409 -2.28 0.79 11.15
C SER A 409 -1.23 1.76 10.61
N GLY A 410 -0.95 1.67 9.31
CA GLY A 410 0.20 2.31 8.69
C GLY A 410 1.51 1.65 9.08
N LEU A 411 1.52 0.41 9.60
CA LEU A 411 2.72 -0.29 10.08
C LEU A 411 2.79 -1.75 9.60
N SER A 412 1.69 -2.30 9.09
CA SER A 412 1.61 -3.75 8.85
C SER A 412 0.62 -4.06 7.73
N LEU A 413 1.04 -4.94 6.83
CA LEU A 413 0.17 -5.50 5.80
C LEU A 413 -0.81 -6.54 6.39
N GLU A 414 -2.07 -6.46 5.97
CA GLU A 414 -3.10 -7.45 6.24
C GLU A 414 -3.56 -8.08 4.92
N ASP A 415 -3.52 -9.41 4.83
CA ASP A 415 -4.04 -10.17 3.70
C ASP A 415 -5.53 -10.38 3.86
N THR A 416 -6.31 -9.72 3.01
CA THR A 416 -7.78 -9.79 3.07
C THR A 416 -8.35 -11.10 2.51
N TRP A 417 -7.52 -11.94 1.88
CA TRP A 417 -7.93 -13.19 1.25
C TRP A 417 -7.45 -14.44 2.01
N ALA A 418 -6.74 -14.27 3.13
CA ALA A 418 -6.13 -15.37 3.87
C ALA A 418 -7.12 -16.48 4.30
N GLU A 419 -8.33 -16.12 4.72
CA GLU A 419 -9.37 -17.10 5.11
C GLU A 419 -9.91 -17.89 3.90
N GLN A 420 -9.97 -17.25 2.73
CA GLN A 420 -10.44 -17.90 1.50
C GLN A 420 -9.36 -18.85 0.96
N ASP A 421 -8.10 -18.44 0.97
CA ASP A 421 -6.97 -19.31 0.62
C ASP A 421 -6.88 -20.53 1.57
N ALA A 422 -7.17 -20.35 2.86
CA ALA A 422 -7.23 -21.45 3.83
C ALA A 422 -8.40 -22.40 3.56
N ALA A 423 -9.58 -21.87 3.23
CA ALA A 423 -10.75 -22.68 2.89
C ALA A 423 -10.56 -23.46 1.57
N ASP A 424 -9.93 -22.87 0.57
CA ASP A 424 -9.60 -23.53 -0.71
C ASP A 424 -8.51 -24.62 -0.50
N ALA A 425 -7.55 -24.38 0.39
CA ALA A 425 -6.58 -25.38 0.80
C ALA A 425 -7.23 -26.57 1.55
N GLU A 426 -8.24 -26.34 2.38
CA GLU A 426 -9.00 -27.42 3.03
C GLU A 426 -9.92 -28.17 2.04
N ASN A 427 -10.47 -27.49 1.03
CA ASN A 427 -11.37 -28.09 0.05
C ASN A 427 -10.66 -28.95 -1.01
N THR A 428 -9.35 -28.74 -1.21
CA THR A 428 -8.50 -29.63 -2.04
C THR A 428 -8.07 -30.91 -1.30
N SER A 429 -8.29 -31.01 0.02
CA SER A 429 -7.94 -32.20 0.81
C SER A 429 -8.92 -33.38 0.68
N TYR A 430 -10.07 -33.17 0.03
CA TYR A 430 -11.13 -34.19 -0.15
C TYR A 430 -11.16 -34.84 -1.53
N PHE A 431 -10.31 -34.40 -2.46
CA PHE A 431 -10.23 -34.95 -3.81
C PHE A 431 -8.89 -35.67 -4.02
N THR A 432 -8.94 -36.90 -4.52
CA THR A 432 -7.75 -37.63 -4.95
C THR A 432 -7.15 -36.97 -6.21
N GLU A 433 -5.85 -37.16 -6.47
CA GLU A 433 -5.18 -36.66 -7.70
C GLU A 433 -5.93 -37.09 -8.99
N SER A 434 -6.62 -38.22 -8.94
CA SER A 434 -7.46 -38.73 -10.03
C SER A 434 -8.74 -37.91 -10.25
N GLU A 435 -9.34 -37.36 -9.20
CA GLU A 435 -10.59 -36.58 -9.28
C GLU A 435 -10.29 -35.13 -9.71
N LEU A 436 -9.14 -34.59 -9.31
CA LEU A 436 -8.65 -33.27 -9.75
C LEU A 436 -8.30 -33.24 -11.24
N ALA A 437 -7.80 -34.35 -11.79
CA ALA A 437 -7.48 -34.48 -13.21
C ALA A 437 -8.73 -34.55 -14.11
N ASP A 438 -9.81 -35.18 -13.64
CA ASP A 438 -11.07 -35.33 -14.40
C ASP A 438 -11.89 -34.03 -14.41
N MET A 439 -11.68 -33.15 -13.42
CA MET A 439 -12.29 -31.82 -13.32
C MET A 439 -11.52 -30.72 -14.08
N GLY A 440 -10.43 -31.05 -14.77
CA GLY A 440 -9.64 -30.09 -15.55
C GLY A 440 -8.80 -29.12 -14.70
N TYR A 441 -8.56 -29.44 -13.42
CA TYR A 441 -7.70 -28.66 -12.53
C TYR A 441 -6.24 -29.07 -12.77
N THR A 442 -5.55 -28.43 -13.72
CA THR A 442 -4.09 -28.51 -13.78
C THR A 442 -3.52 -27.58 -12.71
N GLY A 443 -3.10 -28.15 -11.58
CA GLY A 443 -2.44 -27.41 -10.50
C GLY A 443 -1.19 -26.69 -11.00
N GLY A 444 -1.33 -25.40 -11.31
CA GLY A 444 -0.22 -24.49 -11.47
C GLY A 444 0.25 -24.08 -10.08
N SER A 445 1.28 -24.74 -9.56
CA SER A 445 2.07 -24.20 -8.46
C SER A 445 2.71 -22.90 -8.95
N GLY A 446 2.15 -21.76 -8.54
CA GLY A 446 2.85 -20.47 -8.61
C GLY A 446 3.99 -20.46 -7.60
N SER A 447 5.05 -21.20 -7.90
CA SER A 447 6.36 -21.01 -7.27
C SER A 447 6.90 -19.68 -7.77
N SER A 448 7.06 -18.72 -6.86
CA SER A 448 7.84 -17.52 -7.09
C SER A 448 9.31 -17.91 -7.20
N ASP A 449 9.70 -18.39 -8.38
CA ASP A 449 11.10 -18.65 -8.70
C ASP A 449 11.65 -17.44 -9.45
N THR A 450 12.58 -16.74 -8.81
CA THR A 450 13.37 -15.64 -9.36
C THR A 450 14.31 -16.20 -10.42
N GLY A 451 13.87 -16.21 -11.68
CA GLY A 451 14.66 -16.69 -12.81
C GLY A 451 14.98 -15.58 -13.81
N SER A 452 16.18 -15.01 -13.68
CA SER A 452 16.86 -14.24 -14.72
C SER A 452 16.81 -14.95 -16.08
N SER A 453 16.31 -14.27 -17.11
CA SER A 453 16.60 -14.65 -18.50
C SER A 453 16.90 -13.41 -19.33
N SER A 454 18.20 -13.13 -19.48
CA SER A 454 18.72 -12.27 -20.55
C SER A 454 18.33 -12.81 -21.93
N PRO A 455 18.10 -11.95 -22.94
CA PRO A 455 17.64 -12.39 -24.25
C PRO A 455 18.76 -13.05 -25.05
N SER A 456 18.52 -14.26 -25.54
CA SER A 456 19.34 -14.91 -26.56
C SER A 456 19.13 -14.23 -27.91
N THR A 457 20.22 -13.74 -28.50
CA THR A 457 20.31 -13.29 -29.87
C THR A 457 20.26 -14.49 -30.84
N PRO A 458 19.65 -14.35 -32.04
CA PRO A 458 19.63 -15.43 -33.02
C PRO A 458 20.96 -15.48 -33.80
N THR A 459 21.59 -16.65 -33.83
CA THR A 459 22.70 -16.98 -34.73
C THR A 459 22.18 -17.38 -36.12
N PRO A 460 22.93 -17.09 -37.19
CA PRO A 460 22.93 -17.88 -38.42
C PRO A 460 24.16 -18.81 -38.51
N ASP A 461 23.94 -19.87 -39.30
CA ASP A 461 24.73 -21.08 -39.64
C ASP A 461 26.20 -20.89 -40.08
N PRO A 462 27.03 -21.97 -40.14
CA PRO A 462 28.49 -21.92 -40.11
C PRO A 462 29.18 -22.07 -41.47
N SER A 463 30.39 -21.52 -41.53
CA SER A 463 31.51 -21.91 -42.40
C SER A 463 32.73 -21.21 -41.79
N GLY A 464 33.86 -21.82 -41.43
CA GLY A 464 34.63 -22.91 -42.02
C GLY A 464 36.09 -22.54 -41.75
N ASP A 465 36.96 -23.54 -41.56
CA ASP A 465 38.44 -23.43 -41.43
C ASP A 465 38.99 -22.58 -40.27
N SER A 466 40.16 -22.85 -39.68
CA SER A 466 41.10 -23.97 -39.67
C SER A 466 42.18 -23.58 -38.64
N ASP A 467 42.81 -24.59 -38.06
CA ASP A 467 44.26 -24.64 -37.83
C ASP A 467 44.88 -24.27 -36.47
N SER A 468 45.58 -25.29 -35.96
CA SER A 468 46.84 -25.31 -35.18
C SER A 468 46.99 -24.59 -33.84
N GLY A 469 47.61 -25.32 -32.90
CA GLY A 469 48.71 -24.73 -32.13
C GLY A 469 48.82 -25.17 -30.68
N GLU A 470 49.60 -26.22 -30.45
CA GLU A 470 50.17 -26.69 -29.19
C GLU A 470 50.73 -25.60 -28.26
N GLY A 471 50.81 -25.90 -26.95
CA GLY A 471 51.73 -25.17 -26.07
C GLY A 471 51.61 -25.41 -24.57
N THR A 472 52.06 -26.57 -24.09
CA THR A 472 52.32 -26.87 -22.68
C THR A 472 53.41 -25.98 -22.05
N LYS A 473 53.25 -25.56 -20.77
CA LYS A 473 54.28 -25.72 -19.70
C LYS A 473 53.83 -25.27 -18.29
N LYS A 474 53.96 -26.20 -17.34
CA LYS A 474 54.29 -26.00 -15.90
C LYS A 474 55.66 -25.30 -15.80
N THR A 475 56.16 -24.63 -14.76
CA THR A 475 56.04 -24.59 -13.28
C THR A 475 56.79 -23.27 -12.92
N GLU A 476 56.60 -22.55 -11.81
CA GLU A 476 57.15 -22.85 -10.49
C GLU A 476 56.92 -21.65 -9.55
N THR A 477 56.90 -21.96 -8.26
CA THR A 477 56.64 -21.18 -7.05
C THR A 477 57.49 -19.92 -6.82
N GLY A 478 56.83 -18.86 -6.34
CA GLY A 478 57.44 -17.75 -5.61
C GLY A 478 56.46 -17.19 -4.56
N LYS A 479 56.81 -17.29 -3.27
CA LYS A 479 56.08 -16.69 -2.14
C LYS A 479 55.98 -15.17 -2.28
N GLN A 480 54.78 -14.61 -2.12
CA GLN A 480 54.62 -13.23 -1.65
C GLN A 480 53.39 -13.11 -0.74
N GLN A 481 53.63 -12.56 0.44
CA GLN A 481 52.64 -12.08 1.41
C GLN A 481 51.79 -10.95 0.79
N SER A 482 50.48 -11.01 1.01
CA SER A 482 49.56 -9.86 0.97
C SER A 482 48.70 -9.93 2.24
N LYS A 483 49.01 -9.13 3.27
CA LYS A 483 48.28 -7.87 3.58
C LYS A 483 46.76 -8.04 3.51
N GLU A 484 46.20 -8.53 4.62
CA GLU A 484 44.81 -8.26 5.00
C GLU A 484 44.60 -6.74 5.01
N THR A 485 43.63 -6.27 4.24
CA THR A 485 43.24 -4.86 4.19
C THR A 485 42.19 -4.60 5.26
N GLU A 486 42.34 -3.47 5.95
CA GLU A 486 41.50 -2.89 7.01
C GLU A 486 39.98 -2.79 6.72
N ALA A 487 39.53 -3.18 5.52
CA ALA A 487 38.13 -3.19 5.09
C ALA A 487 37.39 -4.48 5.48
N GLU A 488 38.07 -5.63 5.56
CA GLU A 488 37.43 -6.90 5.96
C GLU A 488 37.18 -6.95 7.48
N LYS A 489 38.11 -6.43 8.29
CA LYS A 489 37.90 -6.28 9.75
C LYS A 489 36.77 -5.31 10.12
N LYS A 490 36.53 -4.25 9.32
CA LYS A 490 35.41 -3.32 9.55
C LYS A 490 34.05 -3.91 9.17
N SER A 491 34.01 -4.88 8.25
CA SER A 491 32.75 -5.56 7.88
C SER A 491 32.31 -6.57 8.95
N GLU A 492 33.25 -7.26 9.60
CA GLU A 492 32.95 -8.15 10.72
C GLU A 492 32.61 -7.38 12.01
N GLU A 493 33.22 -6.21 12.25
CA GLU A 493 32.83 -5.33 13.37
C GLU A 493 31.47 -4.63 13.14
N ASN A 494 31.12 -4.24 11.91
CA ASN A 494 29.80 -3.65 11.62
C ASN A 494 28.65 -4.66 11.62
N THR A 495 28.93 -5.94 11.35
CA THR A 495 27.89 -7.00 11.46
C THR A 495 27.64 -7.38 12.92
N LYS A 496 28.62 -7.16 13.82
CA LYS A 496 28.42 -7.25 15.28
C LYS A 496 27.73 -6.02 15.89
N ALA A 497 27.80 -4.85 15.24
CA ALA A 497 27.25 -3.59 15.78
C ALA A 497 25.76 -3.34 15.44
N ILE A 498 25.13 -4.13 14.57
CA ILE A 498 23.69 -3.99 14.23
C ILE A 498 22.77 -4.86 15.13
N ALA A 499 23.36 -5.64 16.04
CA ALA A 499 22.61 -6.48 16.99
C ALA A 499 22.21 -5.78 18.31
N ASP A 500 22.67 -4.57 18.61
CA ASP A 500 22.62 -4.06 20.00
C ASP A 500 21.96 -2.68 20.16
N ASP A 501 20.71 -2.53 19.72
CA ASP A 501 19.82 -1.48 20.26
C ASP A 501 18.34 -1.88 20.41
N ARG A 502 18.01 -3.18 20.26
CA ARG A 502 16.62 -3.69 20.30
C ARG A 502 16.28 -4.56 21.53
N ILE A 503 17.25 -4.86 22.39
CA ILE A 503 17.04 -5.61 23.64
C ILE A 503 17.89 -4.96 24.72
N LYS A 504 17.26 -4.19 25.61
CA LYS A 504 17.89 -3.75 26.86
C LYS A 504 17.72 -4.87 27.89
N ASP A 505 18.76 -5.13 28.69
CA ASP A 505 18.65 -5.98 29.88
C ASP A 505 17.61 -5.37 30.83
N GLU A 506 16.34 -5.78 30.72
CA GLU A 506 15.26 -5.30 31.55
C GLU A 506 14.58 -6.51 32.21
N ILE A 507 14.83 -6.70 33.51
CA ILE A 507 14.07 -7.64 34.33
C ILE A 507 12.69 -7.03 34.53
N LYS A 508 11.66 -7.63 33.92
CA LYS A 508 10.27 -7.21 34.13
C LYS A 508 9.59 -8.19 35.06
N VAL A 509 9.26 -7.72 36.26
CA VAL A 509 8.56 -8.49 37.29
C VAL A 509 7.06 -8.36 37.07
N ILE A 510 6.39 -9.50 36.84
CA ILE A 510 4.93 -9.57 36.78
C ILE A 510 4.46 -10.50 37.90
N ASP A 511 4.20 -9.93 39.08
CA ASP A 511 3.80 -10.68 40.27
C ASP A 511 2.31 -10.50 40.61
N GLY A 512 1.70 -11.56 41.14
CA GLY A 512 0.40 -11.50 41.80
C GLY A 512 -0.83 -11.33 40.89
N ILE A 513 -0.74 -11.59 39.59
CA ILE A 513 -1.90 -11.42 38.72
C ILE A 513 -2.91 -12.56 38.88
N VAL A 514 -4.17 -12.19 39.13
CA VAL A 514 -5.31 -13.10 39.20
C VAL A 514 -6.07 -13.04 37.88
N PHE A 515 -5.93 -14.07 37.06
CA PHE A 515 -6.55 -14.15 35.73
C PHE A 515 -7.84 -14.97 35.69
N LYS A 516 -8.33 -15.40 36.86
CA LYS A 516 -9.47 -16.32 37.01
C LYS A 516 -10.74 -15.85 36.29
N ASP A 517 -10.93 -14.54 36.15
CA ASP A 517 -12.13 -13.93 35.57
C ASP A 517 -11.95 -13.47 34.10
N LEU A 518 -10.82 -13.79 33.45
CA LEU A 518 -10.69 -13.57 32.01
C LEU A 518 -11.65 -14.52 31.26
N PRO A 519 -12.52 -14.01 30.36
CA PRO A 519 -13.24 -14.83 29.39
C PRO A 519 -12.26 -15.59 28.48
N GLU A 520 -12.66 -16.78 28.01
CA GLU A 520 -11.86 -17.51 27.01
C GLU A 520 -11.65 -16.68 25.75
N GLN A 521 -10.47 -16.85 25.12
CA GLN A 521 -9.98 -16.08 23.97
C GLN A 521 -9.85 -14.56 24.18
N LYS A 522 -9.99 -14.07 25.41
CA LYS A 522 -9.69 -12.66 25.69
C LYS A 522 -8.19 -12.46 25.84
N THR A 523 -7.70 -11.44 25.14
CA THR A 523 -6.32 -10.98 25.18
C THR A 523 -6.20 -9.71 26.01
N ILE A 524 -5.13 -9.60 26.79
CA ILE A 524 -4.72 -8.39 27.51
C ILE A 524 -3.24 -8.18 27.29
N ILE A 525 -2.79 -6.93 27.36
CA ILE A 525 -1.38 -6.58 27.22
C ILE A 525 -0.90 -6.04 28.56
N VAL A 526 0.14 -6.65 29.12
CA VAL A 526 0.79 -6.21 30.36
C VAL A 526 2.28 -6.07 30.08
N ASN A 527 2.82 -4.85 30.19
CA ASN A 527 4.24 -4.58 30.00
C ASN A 527 4.83 -5.11 28.66
N ASN A 528 4.08 -4.99 27.57
CA ASN A 528 4.40 -5.50 26.22
C ASN A 528 4.42 -7.03 26.08
N VAL A 529 3.80 -7.75 27.03
CA VAL A 529 3.49 -9.17 26.92
C VAL A 529 2.02 -9.33 26.62
N THR A 530 1.71 -10.01 25.53
CA THR A 530 0.34 -10.33 25.13
C THR A 530 -0.10 -11.60 25.83
N ILE A 531 -1.06 -11.51 26.75
CA ILE A 531 -1.58 -12.64 27.52
C ILE A 531 -2.97 -12.98 27.01
N THR A 532 -3.15 -14.19 26.49
CA THR A 532 -4.41 -14.71 25.97
C THR A 532 -4.83 -15.92 26.78
N LYS A 533 -6.07 -15.93 27.29
CA LYS A 533 -6.63 -17.15 27.90
C LYS A 533 -7.03 -18.12 26.79
N VAL A 534 -6.35 -19.26 26.70
CA VAL A 534 -6.53 -20.25 25.62
C VAL A 534 -7.28 -21.51 26.08
N GLY A 535 -7.61 -21.61 27.37
CA GLY A 535 -8.47 -22.65 27.92
C GLY A 535 -8.64 -22.52 29.44
N ASP A 536 -9.22 -23.53 30.07
CA ASP A 536 -9.40 -23.60 31.53
C ASP A 536 -8.05 -23.53 32.26
N ASN A 537 -7.88 -22.45 33.03
CA ASN A 537 -6.63 -22.08 33.68
C ASN A 537 -5.36 -22.16 32.79
N THR A 538 -5.53 -22.06 31.47
CA THR A 538 -4.44 -22.15 30.50
C THR A 538 -4.29 -20.82 29.78
N TYR A 539 -3.07 -20.29 29.79
CA TYR A 539 -2.75 -18.95 29.31
C TYR A 539 -1.59 -19.00 28.34
N ARG A 540 -1.73 -18.35 27.19
CA ARG A 540 -0.67 -18.11 26.22
C ARG A 540 -0.10 -16.72 26.42
N LEU A 541 1.21 -16.61 26.53
CA LEU A 541 1.94 -15.37 26.71
C LEU A 541 2.89 -15.20 25.53
N ASP A 542 2.66 -14.19 24.71
CA ASP A 542 3.52 -13.85 23.58
C ASP A 542 4.38 -12.63 23.97
N VAL A 543 5.71 -12.84 23.99
CA VAL A 543 6.71 -11.79 24.28
C VAL A 543 7.36 -11.41 22.95
N GLY A 544 6.86 -10.35 22.32
CA GLY A 544 7.24 -9.98 20.96
C GLY A 544 6.83 -11.03 19.92
N SER A 545 7.57 -11.11 18.80
CA SER A 545 7.23 -11.99 17.67
C SER A 545 7.85 -13.40 17.73
N TYR A 546 8.70 -13.66 18.73
CA TYR A 546 9.62 -14.80 18.72
C TYR A 546 9.39 -15.82 19.85
N VAL A 547 8.69 -15.42 20.92
CA VAL A 547 8.55 -16.25 22.12
C VAL A 547 7.07 -16.40 22.44
N SER A 548 6.60 -17.64 22.48
CA SER A 548 5.27 -18.00 22.94
C SER A 548 5.36 -18.97 24.10
N LEU A 549 4.68 -18.66 25.19
CA LEU A 549 4.71 -19.43 26.42
C LEU A 549 3.28 -19.83 26.79
N THR A 550 3.02 -21.12 26.89
CA THR A 550 1.73 -21.65 27.37
C THR A 550 1.87 -22.15 28.80
N ILE A 551 1.10 -21.58 29.71
CA ILE A 551 1.12 -21.90 31.14
C ILE A 551 -0.23 -22.48 31.55
N GLY A 552 -0.21 -23.66 32.17
CA GLY A 552 -1.34 -24.22 32.91
C GLY A 552 -1.18 -23.94 34.40
N ALA A 553 -2.07 -23.14 34.99
CA ALA A 553 -2.05 -22.77 36.40
C ALA A 553 -3.01 -23.65 37.23
N ILE A 554 -2.59 -24.16 38.39
CA ILE A 554 -3.43 -25.07 39.21
C ILE A 554 -4.67 -24.35 39.79
N ASP A 555 -4.58 -23.05 40.08
CA ASP A 555 -5.67 -22.24 40.68
C ASP A 555 -5.99 -20.95 39.90
N GLY A 556 -5.54 -20.85 38.64
CA GLY A 556 -5.71 -19.63 37.82
C GLY A 556 -4.93 -18.41 38.33
N LYS A 557 -3.97 -18.64 39.24
CA LYS A 557 -3.07 -17.63 39.81
C LYS A 557 -1.62 -18.05 39.58
N PHE A 558 -0.84 -17.17 38.97
CA PHE A 558 0.59 -17.33 38.82
C PHE A 558 1.27 -15.97 38.67
N GLY A 559 2.53 -15.89 39.09
CA GLY A 559 3.42 -14.77 38.85
C GLY A 559 4.72 -15.28 38.26
N PHE A 560 5.29 -14.51 37.35
CA PHE A 560 6.57 -14.85 36.72
C PHE A 560 7.41 -13.58 36.52
N GLU A 561 8.72 -13.78 36.60
CA GLU A 561 9.72 -12.84 36.14
C GLU A 561 10.26 -13.37 34.82
N TYR A 562 10.52 -12.46 33.90
CA TYR A 562 11.30 -12.80 32.72
C TYR A 562 12.38 -11.75 32.45
N SER A 563 13.47 -12.21 31.84
CA SER A 563 14.50 -11.34 31.28
C SER A 563 14.95 -11.90 29.94
N ILE A 564 15.27 -10.98 29.03
CA ILE A 564 15.88 -11.30 27.74
C ILE A 564 17.23 -10.59 27.74
N SER A 565 18.34 -11.33 27.69
CA SER A 565 19.67 -10.73 27.62
C SER A 565 20.00 -10.26 26.20
N LYS A 566 20.98 -9.36 26.08
CA LYS A 566 21.56 -8.96 24.77
C LYS A 566 21.95 -10.12 23.85
N ASP A 567 22.41 -11.24 24.42
CA ASP A 567 22.81 -12.43 23.66
C ASP A 567 21.63 -13.35 23.26
N GLY A 568 20.37 -12.94 23.50
CA GLY A 568 19.18 -13.73 23.19
C GLY A 568 18.77 -14.76 24.27
N ASN A 569 19.43 -14.77 25.44
CA ASN A 569 19.06 -15.67 26.54
C ASN A 569 17.75 -15.24 27.18
N ILE A 570 16.84 -16.18 27.40
CA ILE A 570 15.53 -15.92 28.03
C ILE A 570 15.52 -16.63 29.39
N ASN A 571 15.47 -15.86 30.47
CA ASN A 571 15.25 -16.42 31.80
C ASN A 571 13.78 -16.27 32.15
N LEU A 572 13.15 -17.35 32.64
CA LEU A 572 11.77 -17.32 33.11
C LEU A 572 11.70 -17.91 34.52
N ASN A 573 11.47 -17.06 35.51
CA ASN A 573 11.37 -17.50 36.90
C ASN A 573 9.93 -17.40 37.37
N VAL A 574 9.35 -18.53 37.81
CA VAL A 574 7.99 -18.53 38.35
C VAL A 574 8.08 -18.08 39.81
N VAL A 575 7.67 -16.84 40.08
CA VAL A 575 7.82 -16.20 41.39
C VAL A 575 6.66 -16.46 42.35
N SER A 576 5.47 -16.80 41.83
CA SER A 576 4.31 -17.11 42.67
C SER A 576 3.29 -18.03 41.99
N GLY A 577 2.51 -18.76 42.79
CA GLY A 577 1.52 -19.75 42.31
C GLY A 577 2.03 -21.20 42.28
N SER A 578 1.17 -22.11 41.82
CA SER A 578 1.52 -23.51 41.52
C SER A 578 1.12 -23.79 40.07
N LEU A 579 2.05 -24.25 39.26
CA LEU A 579 1.85 -24.51 37.83
C LEU A 579 1.67 -26.01 37.62
N ALA A 580 0.72 -26.40 36.78
CA ALA A 580 0.54 -27.79 36.37
C ALA A 580 1.48 -28.13 35.21
N THR A 581 1.61 -27.21 34.25
CA THR A 581 2.40 -27.37 33.04
C THR A 581 2.94 -26.02 32.58
N VAL A 582 4.20 -25.99 32.17
CA VAL A 582 4.79 -24.87 31.44
C VAL A 582 5.30 -25.40 30.11
N GLU A 583 4.78 -24.86 29.01
CA GLU A 583 5.26 -25.15 27.67
C GLU A 583 5.83 -23.87 27.05
N VAL A 584 7.14 -23.86 26.81
CA VAL A 584 7.85 -22.72 26.23
C VAL A 584 8.15 -23.06 24.79
N SER A 585 7.64 -22.28 23.84
CA SER A 585 7.96 -22.39 22.42
C SER A 585 8.65 -21.12 21.94
N ILE A 586 9.89 -21.27 21.49
CA ILE A 586 10.68 -20.17 20.92
C ILE A 586 10.85 -20.45 19.44
N HIS A 587 10.59 -19.45 18.60
CA HIS A 587 10.67 -19.54 17.16
C HIS A 587 11.79 -18.64 16.64
N SER A 588 12.54 -19.12 15.64
CA SER A 588 13.41 -18.26 14.82
C SER A 588 12.57 -17.23 14.07
N ALA A 589 13.21 -16.16 13.58
CA ALA A 589 12.51 -15.06 12.90
C ALA A 589 11.73 -15.48 11.65
N ASP A 590 12.20 -16.53 10.98
CA ASP A 590 11.57 -17.17 9.83
C ASP A 590 10.57 -18.29 10.21
N ARG A 591 10.40 -18.57 11.52
CA ARG A 591 9.62 -19.66 12.12
C ARG A 591 10.01 -21.08 11.69
N ASN A 592 11.10 -21.25 10.93
CA ASN A 592 11.53 -22.55 10.43
C ASN A 592 12.19 -23.41 11.52
N ASN A 593 12.73 -22.77 12.56
CA ASN A 593 13.30 -23.44 13.71
C ASN A 593 12.48 -23.12 14.95
N SER A 594 12.19 -24.16 15.74
CA SER A 594 11.45 -23.98 16.98
C SER A 594 12.01 -24.85 18.09
N VAL A 595 12.02 -24.29 19.28
CA VAL A 595 12.44 -24.97 20.49
C VAL A 595 11.27 -25.02 21.43
N ALA A 596 10.85 -26.22 21.81
CA ALA A 596 9.71 -26.43 22.68
C ALA A 596 10.14 -27.20 23.94
N ALA A 597 10.07 -26.56 25.10
CA ALA A 597 10.27 -27.22 26.38
C ALA A 597 8.92 -27.37 27.07
N LYS A 598 8.53 -28.62 27.40
CA LYS A 598 7.35 -28.89 28.23
C LYS A 598 7.79 -29.43 29.58
N VAL A 599 7.41 -28.71 30.63
CA VAL A 599 7.83 -28.99 32.00
C VAL A 599 6.60 -29.16 32.88
N GLU A 600 6.46 -30.34 33.48
CA GLU A 600 5.44 -30.62 34.50
C GLU A 600 6.06 -30.34 35.88
N CYS A 601 5.85 -29.11 36.37
CA CYS A 601 6.63 -28.54 37.48
C CYS A 601 5.92 -28.56 38.83
N GLY A 602 6.70 -28.66 39.91
CA GLY A 602 6.41 -28.02 41.20
C GLY A 602 6.94 -26.57 41.23
N LYS A 603 7.25 -26.02 42.42
CA LYS A 603 7.89 -24.68 42.55
C LYS A 603 9.35 -24.74 42.09
N GLY A 604 9.79 -23.84 41.21
CA GLY A 604 11.19 -23.75 40.75
C GLY A 604 11.43 -22.76 39.60
N ALA A 605 12.69 -22.49 39.27
CA ALA A 605 13.11 -21.58 38.21
C ALA A 605 13.34 -22.34 36.88
N LEU A 606 13.04 -21.70 35.74
CA LEU A 606 13.24 -22.28 34.41
C LEU A 606 14.17 -21.36 33.60
N ASN A 607 15.39 -21.83 33.30
CA ASN A 607 16.34 -21.06 32.51
C ASN A 607 16.36 -21.59 31.06
N PHE A 608 16.45 -20.69 30.07
CA PHE A 608 16.58 -21.05 28.65
C PHE A 608 17.74 -20.27 28.04
N LYS A 609 18.66 -20.97 27.34
CA LYS A 609 19.85 -20.34 26.74
C LYS A 609 19.87 -20.52 25.22
N LEU A 610 19.45 -19.51 24.46
CA LEU A 610 19.74 -19.47 23.02
C LEU A 610 21.08 -18.78 22.81
N ASP A 611 22.03 -19.47 22.19
CA ASP A 611 23.31 -18.88 21.77
C ASP A 611 23.11 -18.34 20.35
N GLY A 612 23.23 -17.02 20.17
CA GLY A 612 22.85 -16.27 18.95
C GLY A 612 23.71 -16.51 17.71
N ASN A 613 24.50 -17.59 17.65
CA ASN A 613 25.03 -18.07 16.38
C ASN A 613 24.03 -19.09 15.83
N GLU A 614 23.56 -18.94 14.59
CA GLU A 614 22.56 -19.74 13.86
C GLU A 614 22.80 -21.28 13.79
N LYS A 615 23.64 -21.83 14.66
CA LYS A 615 24.19 -23.18 14.64
C LYS A 615 24.14 -23.92 15.99
N ALA A 616 23.63 -23.33 17.08
CA ALA A 616 23.53 -24.05 18.37
C ALA A 616 22.34 -23.60 19.25
N ILE A 617 21.66 -24.57 19.87
CA ILE A 617 20.54 -24.36 20.79
C ILE A 617 20.81 -25.11 22.10
N ALA A 618 20.97 -24.41 23.22
CA ALA A 618 21.20 -25.04 24.53
C ALA A 618 19.95 -24.95 25.43
N LEU A 619 19.40 -26.08 25.86
CA LEU A 619 18.28 -26.11 26.81
C LEU A 619 18.79 -26.58 28.16
N GLN A 620 18.73 -25.72 29.19
CA GLN A 620 19.15 -26.08 30.54
C GLN A 620 18.10 -25.63 31.54
N ALA A 621 17.34 -26.56 32.10
CA ALA A 621 16.31 -26.23 33.08
C ALA A 621 16.67 -26.82 34.45
N GLU A 622 16.77 -25.94 35.45
CA GLU A 622 17.09 -26.28 36.84
C GLU A 622 15.81 -26.28 37.68
N VAL A 623 15.07 -27.38 37.60
CA VAL A 623 13.71 -27.46 38.15
C VAL A 623 13.61 -28.57 39.20
N ASP A 624 12.96 -28.28 40.31
CA ASP A 624 12.35 -29.32 41.17
C ASP A 624 11.04 -29.78 40.49
N ALA A 625 11.17 -30.55 39.40
CA ALA A 625 10.04 -31.01 38.58
C ALA A 625 9.78 -32.52 38.72
N LEU A 626 8.52 -32.91 38.55
CA LEU A 626 8.09 -34.31 38.52
C LEU A 626 8.52 -34.99 37.21
N ARG A 627 8.32 -34.31 36.07
CA ARG A 627 8.70 -34.76 34.74
C ARG A 627 9.07 -33.59 33.86
N VAL A 628 10.13 -33.76 33.06
CA VAL A 628 10.47 -32.78 32.03
C VAL A 628 10.69 -33.42 30.69
N THR A 629 10.10 -32.83 29.66
CA THR A 629 10.35 -33.14 28.25
C THR A 629 10.92 -31.91 27.56
N LEU A 630 12.16 -32.02 27.09
CA LEU A 630 12.77 -31.03 26.21
C LEU A 630 12.65 -31.51 24.77
N SER A 631 12.15 -30.68 23.88
CA SER A 631 12.09 -30.96 22.45
C SER A 631 12.65 -29.81 21.62
N THR A 632 13.39 -30.14 20.58
CA THR A 632 13.87 -29.16 19.60
C THR A 632 13.51 -29.65 18.22
N SER A 633 13.05 -28.74 17.36
CA SER A 633 12.72 -29.02 15.98
C SER A 633 13.46 -28.08 15.05
N PHE A 634 14.18 -28.64 14.10
CA PHE A 634 14.93 -27.92 13.08
C PHE A 634 14.37 -28.27 11.71
N THR A 635 14.35 -27.29 10.81
CA THR A 635 14.01 -27.52 9.40
C THR A 635 15.27 -27.41 8.56
N ILE A 636 15.57 -28.47 7.79
CA ILE A 636 16.71 -28.52 6.87
C ILE A 636 16.17 -28.88 5.49
N GLY A 637 16.18 -27.93 4.56
CA GLY A 637 15.50 -28.07 3.28
C GLY A 637 14.01 -28.37 3.50
N ASP A 638 13.51 -29.45 2.90
CA ASP A 638 12.10 -29.90 3.06
C ASP A 638 11.88 -30.88 4.22
N SER A 639 12.90 -31.11 5.06
CA SER A 639 12.85 -32.12 6.13
C SER A 639 12.81 -31.47 7.50
N LYS A 640 11.93 -31.96 8.37
CA LYS A 640 11.81 -31.56 9.76
C LYS A 640 12.45 -32.62 10.66
N ILE A 641 13.42 -32.22 11.47
CA ILE A 641 14.07 -33.08 12.46
C ILE A 641 13.60 -32.65 13.83
N THR A 642 12.96 -33.56 14.56
CA THR A 642 12.58 -33.36 15.96
C THR A 642 13.39 -34.28 16.86
N ALA A 643 14.13 -33.70 17.78
CA ALA A 643 14.78 -34.41 18.87
C ALA A 643 14.02 -34.14 20.18
N SER A 644 13.83 -35.17 21.00
CA SER A 644 13.21 -35.00 22.31
C SER A 644 13.90 -35.84 23.37
N VAL A 645 14.07 -35.27 24.55
CA VAL A 645 14.63 -35.94 25.73
C VAL A 645 13.64 -35.78 26.87
N HIS A 646 13.40 -36.86 27.60
CA HIS A 646 12.55 -36.86 28.78
C HIS A 646 13.30 -37.43 29.99
N GLY A 647 13.04 -36.86 31.17
CA GLY A 647 13.66 -37.30 32.43
C GLY A 647 12.73 -37.15 33.63
N GLU A 648 12.98 -37.96 34.67
CA GLU A 648 12.25 -37.94 35.94
C GLU A 648 13.18 -37.46 37.08
N THR A 649 12.83 -36.32 37.70
CA THR A 649 13.43 -35.72 38.92
C THR A 649 14.93 -35.31 38.88
N GLY A 650 15.23 -34.04 39.21
CA GLY A 650 16.59 -33.48 39.34
C GLY A 650 16.92 -32.40 38.28
N ALA A 651 18.03 -31.67 38.45
CA ALA A 651 18.49 -30.69 37.45
C ALA A 651 18.93 -31.39 36.16
N PHE A 652 18.37 -30.98 35.03
CA PHE A 652 18.63 -31.57 33.71
C PHE A 652 19.02 -30.49 32.70
N GLY A 653 19.92 -30.81 31.80
CA GLY A 653 20.31 -29.93 30.70
C GLY A 653 20.73 -30.76 29.50
N VAL A 654 20.27 -30.38 28.33
CA VAL A 654 20.64 -31.00 27.05
C VAL A 654 21.00 -29.90 26.08
N GLU A 655 22.23 -29.95 25.60
CA GLU A 655 22.70 -29.06 24.54
C GLU A 655 22.48 -29.73 23.18
N PHE A 656 21.81 -29.02 22.27
CA PHE A 656 21.61 -29.42 20.88
C PHE A 656 22.47 -28.54 19.98
N LYS A 657 23.44 -29.11 19.28
CA LYS A 657 24.30 -28.38 18.34
C LYS A 657 24.10 -28.88 16.93
N TYR A 658 23.95 -27.98 15.96
CA TYR A 658 23.88 -28.33 14.55
C TYR A 658 24.95 -27.55 13.78
N ASP A 659 26.04 -28.22 13.41
CA ASP A 659 27.16 -27.61 12.71
C ASP A 659 27.58 -28.47 11.51
N ASP A 660 27.82 -27.83 10.36
CA ASP A 660 28.26 -28.45 9.11
C ASP A 660 27.55 -29.78 8.74
N GLY A 661 26.23 -29.83 8.87
CA GLY A 661 25.42 -31.00 8.52
C GLY A 661 25.38 -32.11 9.57
N GLN A 662 25.94 -31.88 10.76
CA GLN A 662 25.91 -32.83 11.87
C GLN A 662 25.15 -32.28 13.07
N LEU A 663 24.16 -33.04 13.55
CA LEU A 663 23.49 -32.81 14.82
C LEU A 663 24.26 -33.53 15.94
N SER A 664 24.68 -32.81 16.98
CA SER A 664 25.41 -33.34 18.13
C SER A 664 24.73 -33.03 19.46
N PHE A 665 24.92 -33.92 20.44
CA PHE A 665 24.37 -33.85 21.79
C PHE A 665 25.49 -33.56 22.79
N GLY A 666 25.37 -32.45 23.54
CA GLY A 666 26.39 -31.97 24.48
C GLY A 666 26.02 -32.13 25.97
N ASN A 667 27.06 -32.04 26.82
CA ASN A 667 27.11 -32.08 28.29
C ASN A 667 25.76 -32.12 29.02
N ALA A 668 25.35 -33.32 29.41
CA ALA A 668 24.20 -33.50 30.30
C ALA A 668 24.67 -33.88 31.71
N LYS A 669 24.18 -33.13 32.72
CA LYS A 669 24.21 -33.57 34.12
C LYS A 669 22.92 -34.36 34.35
N TRP A 670 23.04 -35.65 34.62
CA TRP A 670 21.90 -36.54 34.83
C TRP A 670 21.74 -36.85 36.32
N GLY A 671 20.58 -36.51 36.89
CA GLY A 671 20.02 -37.20 38.06
C GLY A 671 18.83 -38.04 37.59
N GLY A 672 18.74 -39.31 37.99
CA GLY A 672 17.57 -40.15 37.71
C GLY A 672 17.54 -40.85 36.34
N GLY A 673 16.41 -41.52 36.07
CA GLY A 673 16.14 -42.24 34.82
C GLY A 673 15.74 -41.30 33.68
N TRP A 674 16.25 -41.57 32.48
CA TRP A 674 16.04 -40.74 31.29
C TRP A 674 15.79 -41.58 30.03
N GLY A 675 15.16 -40.96 29.04
CA GLY A 675 15.00 -41.51 27.69
C GLY A 675 15.11 -40.43 26.63
N ALA A 676 15.55 -40.81 25.43
CA ALA A 676 15.66 -39.91 24.28
C ALA A 676 14.96 -40.53 23.07
N SER A 677 14.33 -39.68 22.26
CA SER A 677 13.64 -40.06 21.03
C SER A 677 14.01 -39.11 19.90
N PHE A 678 14.19 -39.65 18.71
CA PHE A 678 14.50 -38.92 17.49
C PHE A 678 13.47 -39.23 16.42
N LYS A 679 12.92 -38.19 15.79
CA LYS A 679 11.99 -38.31 14.67
C LYS A 679 12.47 -37.41 13.52
N VAL A 680 12.51 -37.98 12.32
CA VAL A 680 12.80 -37.25 11.07
C VAL A 680 11.59 -37.42 10.18
N GLU A 681 11.03 -36.31 9.69
CA GLU A 681 9.93 -36.28 8.74
C GLU A 681 10.39 -35.57 7.47
N SER A 682 10.28 -36.20 6.31
CA SER A 682 10.62 -35.62 5.01
C SER A 682 9.42 -35.70 4.08
N LYS A 683 9.15 -34.65 3.28
CA LYS A 683 8.07 -34.66 2.27
C LYS A 683 8.23 -35.77 1.21
N ASN A 684 9.44 -36.32 1.05
CA ASN A 684 9.77 -37.30 0.02
C ASN A 684 10.02 -38.74 0.53
N LYS A 685 9.82 -39.04 1.83
CA LYS A 685 9.72 -40.41 2.40
C LYS A 685 9.45 -40.39 3.91
#